data_AF-A0A903V5R9-F1
#
_entry.id   AF-A0A903V5R9-F1
#
_cell.length_a   1.000
_cell.length_b   1.000
_cell.length_c   1.000
_cell.angle_alpha   90.00
_cell.angle_beta   90.00
_cell.angle_gamma   90.00
#
_symmetry.space_group_name_H-M   'P 1'
#
loop_
_entity.id
_entity.type
_entity.pdbx_description
1 polymer ?
#
loop_
_entity_poly.entity_id
_entity_poly.type
_entity_poly.pdbx_seq_one_letter_code
_entity_poly.pdbx_strand_id
1 'polypeptide(L)'
;MMDHNDPESADSCSLTEEEVEPKLKYVRLSNDLKNILCEEAVSCIAVHSKFLCLGTHWGRIHMLDHQGNRVDTPINMGQNPHTLSVNKISVDSKGEHIATCSDDGMVIISGLCTDENNQKLKLDKVIKAVELDPMHHKSGLGRRFLIGDNKLVLYEKTFLKGLKSTILSDSEGPVSAIKWNGQFIAWASSLGVHVYDLNERCSLGLIKWEEPKAGRLTDFRCNLNWSNQTTLLIGWVDTIRICVIRKRNPIEVSTRNLPAYIVDPMSTFQTEFYVCGVAPLETHQLVVLGYSKERDSETNKALRPILCVLQYKASDYIEICTDSLSMRGHQEYKCDDYHLDCLIEENQYFIVSPKDVVVASLYETDDRVQWLIEHGKFEQAMEVIAKNGGKYSLVTVARLYLDHLLSLQQFDEAAKLCLRAFQNDKQLWEEEVYKFVKVKQLRSVSNYIPRSAECKLNPHVYEMVLYEYLQLDPEGFLHLVKEWQPGLYNTKAVINAINDHFNKKDANILLEALAILYSHDKEYDKALTMYLKLQHKDVFELIKNHNLYSVIKDTIVQLIELDSDKAIAMLMEKDKIPAEDVVKELESREDYLYRYLDAYDKTDNSGKFHWKLVTLYAKYDPSKLLTFLKRSNNYPIQEAFDICKQKLFYPEMVYLLGRMGNTREALSIIIHKLKDIQMAIDFCKEHDDMDLWKDLINESVDNPCIMTKLLDGIAGFINPEILVNKIKKGQEIPGLKNSIIKMLCGFSLQVSIQDGCNQILVTDYFNMHERLAKVQQGALPVTGDNTCGLCRRDIIVKDPPRTETDVVVFNCRHYFHENCLPDKYNTDHCTVCKSRKPLFYSRVFVFHFSRLQSVPSFINFAVTEINYRTHENRNPYVIVLLDHVLLLSRRLSIAPILIMTQQGPAFDSNCMTLTRFVLQEQKKYKQATGDLSQLLNCIQTAIKAISSAVRKAGIAKLQGISGDTNVQGEQVKKLDVLSNEIFINMLKSSYSTCLLVSEENDNVIEIETEKRGKYVVSFDPLDGSSNIDCLVSIGSIFGITRQANEATEPSVADALQPGNKMVAAGYALYGSATMIVLSLGEGVHGFMYDPSIGEFVLTDYNMRIPERGNIYSINEGYASAWDPSVYNYVQDKKDPAKGKPYGARYVGSMVADVHRTIKYGGIFIYPATAAAKNGKLRLLYECNPMAYIVTKAGGKASAGKDKEILDVVPTSIHQRCPIYLGSKLDVEEALSYIK
;
A
#
# COMPACT_ATOMS: atom_id res chain seq x y z
N MET A 1 -1.34 10.41 -69.08
CA MET A 1 -1.41 11.85 -69.44
C MET A 1 -1.48 12.63 -68.13
N MET A 2 -1.17 13.92 -68.14
CA MET A 2 -1.23 14.81 -66.97
C MET A 2 -2.60 15.50 -66.89
N ASP A 3 -2.72 16.45 -65.95
CA ASP A 3 -3.76 17.48 -65.81
C ASP A 3 -5.11 16.99 -65.20
N HIS A 4 -5.81 17.75 -64.36
CA HIS A 4 -5.40 18.75 -63.33
C HIS A 4 -6.57 18.93 -62.32
N ASN A 5 -6.41 19.86 -61.37
CA ASN A 5 -7.31 20.31 -60.28
C ASN A 5 -8.83 20.38 -60.64
N ASP A 6 -9.78 20.22 -59.71
CA ASP A 6 -10.13 21.21 -58.67
C ASP A 6 -10.87 20.64 -57.43
N PRO A 7 -10.92 21.37 -56.28
CA PRO A 7 -11.52 20.89 -55.03
C PRO A 7 -12.59 21.84 -54.42
N GLU A 8 -13.85 21.77 -54.85
CA GLU A 8 -14.97 22.48 -54.20
C GLU A 8 -16.24 21.62 -54.05
N SER A 9 -16.49 21.07 -52.86
CA SER A 9 -17.84 20.71 -52.37
C SER A 9 -17.87 20.40 -50.86
N ALA A 10 -17.31 21.29 -50.02
CA ALA A 10 -17.44 21.18 -48.58
C ALA A 10 -18.66 21.97 -48.09
N ASP A 11 -19.82 21.30 -47.99
CA ASP A 11 -20.82 21.49 -46.91
C ASP A 11 -22.11 20.70 -47.19
N SER A 12 -22.28 19.58 -46.48
CA SER A 12 -23.59 19.00 -46.19
C SER A 12 -23.50 18.18 -44.90
N CYS A 13 -24.10 18.66 -43.82
CA CYS A 13 -24.00 18.02 -42.51
C CYS A 13 -24.62 16.62 -42.48
N SER A 14 -23.78 15.59 -42.51
CA SER A 14 -24.09 14.35 -41.79
C SER A 14 -23.94 14.61 -40.29
N LEU A 15 -24.79 13.98 -39.49
CA LEU A 15 -24.68 14.02 -38.03
C LEU A 15 -23.29 13.51 -37.62
N THR A 16 -22.66 14.15 -36.62
CA THR A 16 -21.43 13.64 -36.02
C THR A 16 -21.75 12.38 -35.24
N GLU A 17 -21.55 11.22 -35.88
CA GLU A 17 -21.37 9.97 -35.15
C GLU A 17 -20.22 10.18 -34.15
N GLU A 18 -20.40 9.78 -32.89
CA GLU A 18 -19.32 9.86 -31.91
C GLU A 18 -18.21 8.91 -32.37
N GLU A 19 -17.06 9.45 -32.79
CA GLU A 19 -15.97 8.66 -33.36
C GLU A 19 -15.44 7.63 -32.35
N VAL A 20 -15.95 6.41 -32.45
CA VAL A 20 -15.64 5.30 -31.55
C VAL A 20 -14.22 4.82 -31.80
N GLU A 21 -13.48 4.62 -30.72
CA GLU A 21 -12.14 4.03 -30.77
C GLU A 21 -12.21 2.62 -31.41
N PRO A 22 -11.52 2.37 -32.54
CA PRO A 22 -11.61 1.10 -33.26
C PRO A 22 -11.00 -0.06 -32.46
N LYS A 23 -11.56 -1.26 -32.59
CA LYS A 23 -11.07 -2.46 -31.89
C LYS A 23 -10.19 -3.37 -32.74
N LEU A 24 -10.28 -3.25 -34.07
CA LEU A 24 -9.48 -3.98 -35.02
C LEU A 24 -8.76 -3.02 -35.97
N LYS A 25 -7.52 -3.35 -36.32
CA LYS A 25 -6.66 -2.61 -37.22
C LYS A 25 -6.47 -3.40 -38.50
N TYR A 26 -6.75 -2.77 -39.65
CA TYR A 26 -6.79 -3.43 -40.95
C TYR A 26 -5.58 -3.07 -41.81
N VAL A 27 -4.74 -4.06 -42.11
CA VAL A 27 -3.55 -3.92 -42.96
C VAL A 27 -3.72 -4.81 -44.19
N ARG A 28 -3.90 -4.19 -45.36
CA ARG A 28 -3.88 -4.90 -46.65
C ARG A 28 -2.44 -5.33 -46.96
N LEU A 29 -2.21 -6.63 -47.16
CA LEU A 29 -0.90 -7.14 -47.58
C LEU A 29 -0.52 -6.63 -48.97
N SER A 30 0.78 -6.44 -49.21
CA SER A 30 1.27 -5.76 -50.43
C SER A 30 2.50 -6.46 -51.01
N ASN A 31 3.50 -5.72 -51.48
CA ASN A 31 4.70 -6.25 -52.13
C ASN A 31 4.38 -7.26 -53.26
N ASP A 32 5.09 -8.38 -53.36
CA ASP A 32 4.92 -9.38 -54.44
C ASP A 32 3.49 -9.92 -54.55
N LEU A 33 2.79 -10.07 -53.41
CA LEU A 33 1.40 -10.53 -53.38
C LEU A 33 0.48 -9.64 -54.23
N LYS A 34 0.75 -8.33 -54.31
CA LYS A 34 -0.02 -7.43 -55.20
C LYS A 34 0.07 -7.87 -56.67
N ASN A 35 1.24 -8.33 -57.11
CA ASN A 35 1.47 -8.78 -58.49
C ASN A 35 0.84 -10.17 -58.70
N ILE A 36 0.99 -11.08 -57.73
CA ILE A 36 0.34 -12.40 -57.73
C ILE A 36 -1.19 -12.26 -57.86
N LEU A 37 -1.80 -11.36 -57.08
CA LEU A 37 -3.25 -11.10 -57.12
C LEU A 37 -3.68 -10.37 -58.40
N CYS A 38 -2.80 -9.65 -59.10
CA CYS A 38 -3.13 -9.15 -60.43
C CYS A 38 -3.26 -10.32 -61.43
N GLU A 39 -2.26 -11.18 -61.51
CA GLU A 39 -2.19 -12.28 -62.48
C GLU A 39 -3.18 -13.42 -62.17
N GLU A 40 -3.25 -13.87 -60.91
CA GLU A 40 -3.90 -15.11 -60.50
C GLU A 40 -5.04 -14.86 -59.50
N ALA A 41 -5.82 -15.91 -59.20
CA ALA A 41 -6.89 -15.84 -58.20
C ALA A 41 -6.65 -16.88 -57.10
N VAL A 42 -6.69 -16.43 -55.84
CA VAL A 42 -6.45 -17.26 -54.65
C VAL A 42 -7.69 -18.09 -54.32
N SER A 43 -7.50 -19.38 -54.07
CA SER A 43 -8.56 -20.36 -53.80
C SER A 43 -8.53 -20.93 -52.37
N CYS A 44 -7.38 -20.83 -51.69
CA CYS A 44 -7.23 -21.14 -50.27
C CYS A 44 -5.94 -20.53 -49.69
N ILE A 45 -5.89 -20.45 -48.36
CA ILE A 45 -4.69 -20.10 -47.57
C ILE A 45 -4.42 -21.18 -46.52
N ALA A 46 -3.16 -21.28 -46.09
CA ALA A 46 -2.78 -21.78 -44.78
C ALA A 46 -1.75 -20.83 -44.16
N VAL A 47 -2.01 -20.38 -42.94
CA VAL A 47 -1.16 -19.44 -42.18
C VAL A 47 -0.30 -20.21 -41.17
N HIS A 48 0.99 -19.85 -41.07
CA HIS A 48 1.93 -20.37 -40.05
C HIS A 48 2.77 -19.22 -39.48
N SER A 49 3.27 -19.32 -38.25
CA SER A 49 4.17 -18.34 -37.59
C SER A 49 5.59 -18.26 -38.19
N LYS A 50 5.72 -18.56 -39.49
CA LYS A 50 6.95 -18.48 -40.29
C LYS A 50 6.73 -17.98 -41.72
N PHE A 51 5.53 -18.23 -42.28
CA PHE A 51 5.20 -17.97 -43.68
C PHE A 51 3.68 -18.07 -43.90
N LEU A 52 3.22 -17.51 -45.00
CA LEU A 52 1.88 -17.69 -45.56
C LEU A 52 1.98 -18.63 -46.77
N CYS A 53 1.10 -19.63 -46.88
CA CYS A 53 0.96 -20.47 -48.07
C CYS A 53 -0.36 -20.16 -48.77
N LEU A 54 -0.30 -19.66 -50.01
CA LEU A 54 -1.47 -19.39 -50.85
C LEU A 54 -1.63 -20.47 -51.92
N GLY A 55 -2.81 -21.08 -52.01
CA GLY A 55 -3.22 -21.91 -53.14
C GLY A 55 -4.06 -21.10 -54.14
N THR A 56 -3.97 -21.44 -55.42
CA THR A 56 -4.65 -20.71 -56.50
C THR A 56 -5.56 -21.60 -57.34
N HIS A 57 -6.50 -20.97 -58.04
CA HIS A 57 -7.40 -21.65 -58.98
C HIS A 57 -6.69 -22.30 -60.19
N TRP A 58 -5.41 -21.96 -60.44
CA TRP A 58 -4.56 -22.53 -61.50
C TRP A 58 -3.51 -23.54 -60.99
N GLY A 59 -3.69 -24.07 -59.78
CA GLY A 59 -2.87 -25.15 -59.24
C GLY A 59 -1.47 -24.75 -58.75
N ARG A 60 -1.16 -23.46 -58.73
CA ARG A 60 0.07 -22.90 -58.13
C ARG A 60 -0.09 -22.74 -56.62
N ILE A 61 1.03 -22.95 -55.92
CA ILE A 61 1.21 -22.64 -54.52
C ILE A 61 2.27 -21.53 -54.44
N HIS A 62 1.99 -20.44 -53.73
CA HIS A 62 2.97 -19.38 -53.43
C HIS A 62 3.25 -19.37 -51.94
N MET A 63 4.53 -19.48 -51.57
CA MET A 63 5.01 -19.24 -50.21
C MET A 63 5.48 -17.80 -50.05
N LEU A 64 4.93 -17.10 -49.07
CA LEU A 64 5.20 -15.69 -48.77
C LEU A 64 5.62 -15.50 -47.31
N ASP A 65 6.25 -14.38 -47.00
CA ASP A 65 6.34 -13.89 -45.62
C ASP A 65 5.03 -13.19 -45.19
N HIS A 66 4.95 -12.77 -43.92
CA HIS A 66 3.79 -12.05 -43.38
C HIS A 66 3.61 -10.62 -43.91
N GLN A 67 4.55 -10.10 -44.73
CA GLN A 67 4.43 -8.81 -45.41
C GLN A 67 3.91 -8.95 -46.85
N GLY A 68 3.97 -10.16 -47.41
CA GLY A 68 3.55 -10.47 -48.79
C GLY A 68 4.71 -10.58 -49.79
N ASN A 69 5.97 -10.65 -49.33
CA ASN A 69 7.14 -10.91 -50.18
C ASN A 69 7.26 -12.42 -50.47
N ARG A 70 7.77 -12.81 -51.65
CA ARG A 70 8.05 -14.23 -51.95
C ARG A 70 9.22 -14.78 -51.15
N VAL A 71 9.08 -16.00 -50.63
CA VAL A 71 10.16 -16.74 -49.97
C VAL A 71 10.82 -17.69 -50.97
N ASP A 72 12.16 -17.71 -51.03
CA ASP A 72 12.89 -18.65 -51.89
C ASP A 72 12.78 -20.09 -51.37
N THR A 73 11.91 -20.89 -52.00
CA THR A 73 11.70 -22.31 -51.67
C THR A 73 11.62 -23.17 -52.93
N PRO A 74 11.90 -24.49 -52.85
CA PRO A 74 11.75 -25.41 -53.98
C PRO A 74 10.33 -25.46 -54.57
N ILE A 75 9.32 -25.06 -53.80
CA ILE A 75 7.91 -25.01 -54.22
C ILE A 75 7.66 -23.77 -55.10
N ASN A 76 8.20 -22.61 -54.71
CA ASN A 76 8.12 -21.38 -55.51
C ASN A 76 8.99 -21.43 -56.78
N MET A 77 10.09 -22.20 -56.77
CA MET A 77 10.98 -22.37 -57.93
C MET A 77 10.63 -23.58 -58.84
N GLY A 78 9.63 -24.37 -58.46
CA GLY A 78 9.24 -25.60 -59.16
C GLY A 78 8.26 -25.39 -60.32
N GLN A 79 7.94 -26.49 -61.01
CA GLN A 79 6.74 -26.55 -61.88
C GLN A 79 5.47 -26.53 -61.03
N ASN A 80 4.36 -26.04 -61.59
CA ASN A 80 3.03 -26.05 -60.94
C ASN A 80 2.76 -27.43 -60.29
N PRO A 81 2.53 -27.50 -58.97
CA PRO A 81 2.36 -28.76 -58.26
C PRO A 81 1.03 -29.45 -58.62
N HIS A 82 -0.01 -28.66 -58.90
CA HIS A 82 -1.33 -29.12 -59.34
C HIS A 82 -1.69 -28.50 -60.71
N THR A 83 -2.67 -29.10 -61.38
CA THR A 83 -3.18 -28.68 -62.70
C THR A 83 -4.53 -27.97 -62.64
N LEU A 84 -5.26 -28.13 -61.53
CA LEU A 84 -6.55 -27.49 -61.25
C LEU A 84 -6.50 -26.78 -59.88
N SER A 85 -7.62 -26.15 -59.50
CA SER A 85 -7.77 -25.36 -58.28
C SER A 85 -7.32 -26.10 -57.02
N VAL A 86 -6.41 -25.48 -56.26
CA VAL A 86 -6.00 -25.99 -54.93
C VAL A 86 -7.14 -25.76 -53.94
N ASN A 87 -7.67 -26.83 -53.35
CA ASN A 87 -8.84 -26.77 -52.45
C ASN A 87 -8.44 -26.46 -51.00
N LYS A 88 -7.39 -27.12 -50.52
CA LYS A 88 -6.90 -26.96 -49.15
C LYS A 88 -5.39 -27.12 -49.11
N ILE A 89 -4.78 -26.29 -48.26
CA ILE A 89 -3.40 -26.44 -47.78
C ILE A 89 -3.47 -26.75 -46.28
N SER A 90 -2.58 -27.61 -45.82
CA SER A 90 -2.36 -27.98 -44.41
C SER A 90 -0.86 -27.99 -44.11
N VAL A 91 -0.47 -27.59 -42.91
CA VAL A 91 0.93 -27.38 -42.49
C VAL A 91 1.13 -28.03 -41.12
N ASP A 92 2.26 -28.70 -40.90
CA ASP A 92 2.57 -29.30 -39.60
C ASP A 92 2.97 -28.23 -38.54
N SER A 93 2.94 -28.57 -37.25
CA SER A 93 3.18 -27.60 -36.16
C SER A 93 4.62 -27.07 -36.05
N LYS A 94 5.53 -27.45 -36.96
CA LYS A 94 6.85 -26.85 -37.11
C LYS A 94 7.06 -26.12 -38.43
N GLY A 95 6.13 -26.19 -39.38
CA GLY A 95 6.32 -25.62 -40.70
C GLY A 95 7.53 -26.23 -41.40
N GLU A 96 7.64 -27.55 -41.37
CA GLU A 96 8.64 -28.36 -42.07
C GLU A 96 8.01 -29.12 -43.25
N HIS A 97 6.73 -29.50 -43.15
CA HIS A 97 5.97 -30.21 -44.17
C HIS A 97 4.64 -29.52 -44.47
N ILE A 98 4.24 -29.52 -45.74
CA ILE A 98 2.90 -29.10 -46.18
C ILE A 98 2.20 -30.24 -46.92
N ALA A 99 0.88 -30.33 -46.77
CA ALA A 99 0.00 -31.16 -47.59
C ALA A 99 -0.98 -30.28 -48.37
N THR A 100 -1.25 -30.66 -49.61
CA THR A 100 -2.15 -29.92 -50.51
C THR A 100 -3.02 -30.87 -51.34
N CYS A 101 -4.26 -30.47 -51.61
CA CYS A 101 -5.19 -31.22 -52.47
C CYS A 101 -5.84 -30.32 -53.53
N SER A 102 -6.24 -30.94 -54.65
CA SER A 102 -6.73 -30.27 -55.86
C SER A 102 -7.93 -30.99 -56.49
N ASP A 103 -8.63 -30.27 -57.37
CA ASP A 103 -9.71 -30.81 -58.20
C ASP A 103 -9.25 -31.79 -59.30
N ASP A 104 -7.94 -31.91 -59.54
CA ASP A 104 -7.37 -32.96 -60.41
C ASP A 104 -7.18 -34.33 -59.73
N GLY A 105 -7.61 -34.44 -58.47
CA GLY A 105 -7.52 -35.66 -57.66
C GLY A 105 -6.13 -35.96 -57.10
N MET A 106 -5.18 -35.02 -57.21
CA MET A 106 -3.86 -35.14 -56.58
C MET A 106 -3.91 -34.72 -55.11
N VAL A 107 -3.22 -35.48 -54.26
CA VAL A 107 -2.80 -35.07 -52.92
C VAL A 107 -1.28 -35.13 -52.86
N ILE A 108 -0.66 -34.00 -52.53
CA ILE A 108 0.79 -33.82 -52.55
C ILE A 108 1.26 -33.38 -51.17
N ILE A 109 2.20 -34.13 -50.59
CA ILE A 109 2.88 -33.81 -49.34
C ILE A 109 4.34 -33.53 -49.66
N SER A 110 4.81 -32.34 -49.30
CA SER A 110 6.18 -31.88 -49.58
C SER A 110 6.85 -31.39 -48.30
N GLY A 111 8.10 -31.79 -48.07
CA GLY A 111 8.99 -31.11 -47.14
C GLY A 111 9.44 -29.78 -47.72
N LEU A 112 9.59 -28.77 -46.87
CA LEU A 112 10.00 -27.41 -47.25
C LEU A 112 11.53 -27.26 -47.30
N CYS A 113 12.23 -27.97 -46.41
CA CYS A 113 13.70 -27.93 -46.31
C CYS A 113 14.40 -29.18 -46.86
N THR A 114 13.65 -30.26 -47.15
CA THR A 114 14.19 -31.52 -47.70
C THR A 114 13.16 -32.21 -48.59
N ASP A 115 13.61 -32.80 -49.70
CA ASP A 115 12.77 -33.68 -50.54
C ASP A 115 12.55 -35.08 -49.93
N GLU A 116 13.12 -35.33 -48.75
CA GLU A 116 13.12 -36.65 -48.12
C GLU A 116 11.72 -37.10 -47.72
N ASN A 117 11.21 -38.04 -48.53
CA ASN A 117 9.93 -38.71 -48.38
C ASN A 117 8.71 -37.86 -48.76
N ASN A 118 8.87 -36.91 -49.69
CA ASN A 118 7.73 -36.27 -50.38
C ASN A 118 6.79 -37.35 -50.96
N GLN A 119 5.48 -37.14 -50.87
CA GLN A 119 4.45 -38.07 -51.35
C GLN A 119 3.58 -37.41 -52.42
N LYS A 120 3.28 -38.16 -53.48
CA LYS A 120 2.28 -37.78 -54.49
C LYS A 120 1.31 -38.94 -54.65
N LEU A 121 0.07 -38.73 -54.21
CA LEU A 121 -1.03 -39.67 -54.34
C LEU A 121 -1.98 -39.14 -55.42
N LYS A 122 -2.36 -39.99 -56.38
CA LYS A 122 -3.45 -39.70 -57.30
C LYS A 122 -4.66 -40.55 -56.90
N LEU A 123 -5.83 -39.92 -56.84
CA LEU A 123 -7.10 -40.55 -56.53
C LEU A 123 -8.08 -40.28 -57.68
N ASP A 124 -9.01 -41.20 -57.93
CA ASP A 124 -9.97 -41.13 -59.05
C ASP A 124 -11.13 -40.14 -58.82
N LYS A 125 -10.97 -39.20 -57.88
CA LYS A 125 -11.98 -38.24 -57.45
C LYS A 125 -11.35 -36.92 -57.05
N VAL A 126 -12.12 -35.84 -57.20
CA VAL A 126 -11.88 -34.53 -56.57
C VAL A 126 -11.67 -34.68 -55.06
N ILE A 127 -10.60 -34.09 -54.52
CA ILE A 127 -10.32 -34.09 -53.08
C ILE A 127 -10.46 -32.67 -52.53
N LYS A 128 -11.49 -32.43 -51.71
CA LYS A 128 -11.73 -31.13 -51.07
C LYS A 128 -11.03 -30.95 -49.73
N ALA A 129 -10.71 -32.03 -49.01
CA ALA A 129 -10.11 -31.96 -47.68
C ALA A 129 -8.86 -32.87 -47.52
N VAL A 130 -7.78 -32.26 -47.02
CA VAL A 130 -6.56 -32.93 -46.54
C VAL A 130 -6.11 -32.21 -45.26
N GLU A 131 -5.60 -32.95 -44.28
CA GLU A 131 -5.01 -32.37 -43.05
C GLU A 131 -3.83 -33.22 -42.57
N LEU A 132 -2.72 -32.58 -42.19
CA LEU A 132 -1.56 -33.24 -41.59
C LEU A 132 -1.80 -33.57 -40.11
N ASP A 133 -1.12 -34.60 -39.61
CA ASP A 133 -0.88 -34.72 -38.16
C ASP A 133 -0.07 -33.49 -37.69
N PRO A 134 -0.47 -32.76 -36.63
CA PRO A 134 0.33 -31.67 -36.09
C PRO A 134 1.78 -32.07 -35.79
N MET A 135 2.04 -33.35 -35.50
CA MET A 135 3.36 -33.91 -35.22
C MET A 135 4.08 -34.50 -36.45
N HIS A 136 3.65 -34.22 -37.70
CA HIS A 136 4.17 -34.87 -38.91
C HIS A 136 5.69 -34.73 -39.13
N HIS A 137 6.34 -33.68 -38.61
CA HIS A 137 7.80 -33.54 -38.61
C HIS A 137 8.51 -34.75 -37.95
N LYS A 138 7.86 -35.45 -36.99
CA LYS A 138 8.46 -36.57 -36.26
C LYS A 138 8.67 -37.79 -37.16
N SER A 139 9.94 -38.09 -37.40
CA SER A 139 10.38 -39.26 -38.17
C SER A 139 9.90 -40.60 -37.58
N GLY A 140 9.69 -41.59 -38.46
CA GLY A 140 9.08 -42.86 -38.11
C GLY A 140 7.55 -42.80 -38.14
N LEU A 141 6.92 -43.35 -37.10
CA LEU A 141 5.45 -43.48 -36.98
C LEU A 141 4.69 -42.14 -36.83
N GLY A 142 5.39 -41.02 -36.61
CA GLY A 142 4.78 -39.69 -36.51
C GLY A 142 4.31 -39.11 -37.86
N ARG A 143 4.82 -39.62 -38.98
CA ARG A 143 4.41 -39.15 -40.32
C ARG A 143 3.04 -39.74 -40.70
N ARG A 144 1.99 -39.03 -40.31
CA ARG A 144 0.58 -39.36 -40.56
C ARG A 144 -0.20 -38.19 -41.17
N PHE A 145 -1.27 -38.48 -41.89
CA PHE A 145 -2.15 -37.48 -42.50
C PHE A 145 -3.53 -38.08 -42.84
N LEU A 146 -4.53 -37.21 -43.03
CA LEU A 146 -5.90 -37.56 -43.38
C LEU A 146 -6.22 -37.10 -44.80
N ILE A 147 -6.94 -37.92 -45.55
CA ILE A 147 -7.63 -37.53 -46.79
C ILE A 147 -9.13 -37.77 -46.59
N GLY A 148 -9.94 -36.82 -47.05
CA GLY A 148 -11.39 -36.95 -47.15
C GLY A 148 -11.84 -37.11 -48.60
N ASP A 149 -12.47 -38.25 -48.91
CA ASP A 149 -13.25 -38.45 -50.14
C ASP A 149 -14.72 -38.76 -49.76
N ASN A 150 -15.32 -39.90 -50.16
CA ASN A 150 -16.51 -40.48 -49.53
C ASN A 150 -16.15 -41.34 -48.29
N LYS A 151 -14.89 -41.31 -47.85
CA LYS A 151 -14.38 -41.95 -46.64
C LYS A 151 -13.40 -41.00 -45.95
N LEU A 152 -13.26 -41.13 -44.63
CA LEU A 152 -12.15 -40.54 -43.89
C LEU A 152 -11.03 -41.57 -43.79
N VAL A 153 -9.91 -41.34 -44.49
CA VAL A 153 -8.79 -42.29 -44.57
C VAL A 153 -7.55 -41.71 -43.91
N LEU A 154 -7.07 -42.37 -42.86
CA LEU A 154 -5.81 -42.10 -42.19
C LEU A 154 -4.68 -42.86 -42.89
N TYR A 155 -3.67 -42.12 -43.35
CA TYR A 155 -2.45 -42.68 -43.92
C TYR A 155 -1.33 -42.60 -42.89
N GLU A 156 -0.66 -43.72 -42.64
CA GLU A 156 0.44 -43.86 -41.68
C GLU A 156 1.69 -44.39 -42.40
N LYS A 157 2.85 -43.77 -42.17
CA LYS A 157 4.12 -44.26 -42.72
C LYS A 157 4.62 -45.48 -41.94
N THR A 158 4.86 -46.59 -42.65
CA THR A 158 5.44 -47.81 -42.05
C THR A 158 6.97 -47.80 -42.03
N PHE A 159 7.56 -48.65 -41.20
CA PHE A 159 9.01 -48.84 -41.10
C PHE A 159 9.67 -49.24 -42.44
N LEU A 160 8.95 -49.99 -43.29
CA LEU A 160 9.42 -50.46 -44.60
C LEU A 160 9.18 -49.44 -45.73
N LYS A 161 9.22 -48.13 -45.42
CA LYS A 161 8.93 -46.96 -46.29
C LYS A 161 7.53 -46.89 -46.92
N GLY A 162 6.79 -47.99 -47.06
CA GLY A 162 5.42 -47.99 -47.60
C GLY A 162 4.41 -47.26 -46.70
N LEU A 163 3.33 -46.74 -47.29
CA LEU A 163 2.19 -46.20 -46.55
C LEU A 163 1.16 -47.29 -46.24
N LYS A 164 0.56 -47.20 -45.06
CA LYS A 164 -0.61 -47.96 -44.64
C LYS A 164 -1.81 -47.03 -44.61
N SER A 165 -2.83 -47.30 -45.43
CA SER A 165 -4.14 -46.66 -45.36
C SER A 165 -5.05 -47.38 -44.37
N THR A 166 -5.68 -46.64 -43.45
CA THR A 166 -6.70 -47.12 -42.51
C THR A 166 -7.96 -46.28 -42.68
N ILE A 167 -9.08 -46.88 -43.06
CA ILE A 167 -10.38 -46.20 -43.08
C ILE A 167 -10.83 -46.01 -41.64
N LEU A 168 -11.05 -44.76 -41.21
CA LEU A 168 -11.56 -44.43 -39.87
C LEU A 168 -13.09 -44.44 -39.83
N SER A 169 -13.70 -43.99 -40.92
CA SER A 169 -15.16 -43.99 -41.13
C SER A 169 -15.46 -43.96 -42.62
N ASP A 170 -16.44 -44.75 -43.04
CA ASP A 170 -17.17 -44.46 -44.27
C ASP A 170 -18.05 -43.23 -44.02
N SER A 171 -18.04 -42.23 -44.89
CA SER A 171 -18.79 -40.99 -44.65
C SER A 171 -20.09 -40.96 -45.44
N GLU A 172 -21.17 -40.53 -44.77
CA GLU A 172 -22.44 -40.23 -45.41
C GLU A 172 -22.29 -38.91 -46.19
N GLY A 173 -21.95 -39.05 -47.47
CA GLY A 173 -21.59 -37.95 -48.38
C GLY A 173 -20.07 -37.68 -48.44
N PRO A 174 -19.64 -36.77 -49.33
CA PRO A 174 -18.24 -36.37 -49.44
C PRO A 174 -17.79 -35.55 -48.21
N VAL A 175 -16.54 -35.73 -47.80
CA VAL A 175 -15.92 -34.97 -46.71
C VAL A 175 -15.50 -33.58 -47.21
N SER A 176 -16.18 -32.54 -46.73
CA SER A 176 -15.97 -31.15 -47.19
C SER A 176 -14.87 -30.39 -46.41
N ALA A 177 -14.66 -30.73 -45.14
CA ALA A 177 -13.64 -30.12 -44.28
C ALA A 177 -13.13 -31.13 -43.24
N ILE A 178 -11.85 -31.01 -42.85
CA ILE A 178 -11.20 -31.78 -41.79
C ILE A 178 -10.37 -30.81 -40.93
N LYS A 179 -10.36 -31.00 -39.61
CA LYS A 179 -9.39 -30.39 -38.68
C LYS A 179 -8.92 -31.37 -37.61
N TRP A 180 -7.60 -31.52 -37.47
CA TRP A 180 -6.95 -32.43 -36.52
C TRP A 180 -6.38 -31.63 -35.33
N ASN A 181 -6.74 -32.02 -34.11
CA ASN A 181 -6.19 -31.46 -32.87
C ASN A 181 -5.79 -32.58 -31.88
N GLY A 182 -4.50 -32.88 -31.81
CA GLY A 182 -3.95 -33.89 -30.89
C GLY A 182 -4.51 -35.30 -31.15
N GLN A 183 -5.33 -35.79 -30.22
CA GLN A 183 -6.00 -37.10 -30.34
C GLN A 183 -7.35 -37.05 -31.07
N PHE A 184 -7.91 -35.85 -31.27
CA PHE A 184 -9.25 -35.67 -31.83
C PHE A 184 -9.18 -35.20 -33.30
N ILE A 185 -10.09 -35.75 -34.11
CA ILE A 185 -10.33 -35.32 -35.49
C ILE A 185 -11.77 -34.86 -35.59
N ALA A 186 -11.99 -33.65 -36.11
CA ALA A 186 -13.30 -33.16 -36.54
C ALA A 186 -13.38 -33.16 -38.08
N TRP A 187 -14.51 -33.58 -38.65
CA TRP A 187 -14.75 -33.47 -40.09
C TRP A 187 -16.22 -33.26 -40.44
N ALA A 188 -16.47 -32.55 -41.53
CA ALA A 188 -17.80 -32.28 -42.05
C ALA A 188 -18.19 -33.31 -43.14
N SER A 189 -19.46 -33.71 -43.11
CA SER A 189 -20.13 -34.63 -44.04
C SER A 189 -21.46 -34.02 -44.48
N SER A 190 -22.22 -34.63 -45.41
CA SER A 190 -23.50 -34.03 -45.83
C SER A 190 -24.61 -34.06 -44.76
N LEU A 191 -24.38 -34.70 -43.60
CA LEU A 191 -25.33 -34.73 -42.47
C LEU A 191 -24.98 -33.77 -41.32
N GLY A 192 -23.75 -33.26 -41.26
CA GLY A 192 -23.22 -32.68 -40.02
C GLY A 192 -21.73 -32.90 -39.82
N VAL A 193 -21.26 -32.44 -38.66
CA VAL A 193 -19.86 -32.56 -38.22
C VAL A 193 -19.72 -33.76 -37.28
N HIS A 194 -18.77 -34.64 -37.57
CA HIS A 194 -18.42 -35.78 -36.73
C HIS A 194 -17.14 -35.49 -35.96
N VAL A 195 -16.96 -36.15 -34.81
CA VAL A 195 -15.71 -36.12 -34.03
C VAL A 195 -15.25 -37.54 -33.71
N TYR A 196 -13.97 -37.85 -33.94
CA TYR A 196 -13.37 -39.16 -33.74
C TYR A 196 -12.17 -39.08 -32.79
N ASP A 197 -12.04 -40.05 -31.89
CA ASP A 197 -10.91 -40.22 -30.99
C ASP A 197 -9.94 -41.27 -31.55
N LEU A 198 -8.69 -40.87 -31.85
CA LEU A 198 -7.66 -41.75 -32.41
C LEU A 198 -7.11 -42.78 -31.42
N ASN A 199 -7.21 -42.52 -30.12
CA ASN A 199 -6.70 -43.38 -29.05
C ASN A 199 -7.72 -44.49 -28.72
N GLU A 200 -9.00 -44.14 -28.60
CA GLU A 200 -10.09 -45.11 -28.44
C GLU A 200 -10.57 -45.74 -29.76
N ARG A 201 -10.20 -45.13 -30.90
CA ARG A 201 -10.58 -45.54 -32.27
C ARG A 201 -12.09 -45.59 -32.49
N CYS A 202 -12.79 -44.58 -31.97
CA CYS A 202 -14.24 -44.51 -31.94
C CYS A 202 -14.74 -43.12 -32.41
N SER A 203 -15.98 -43.08 -32.91
CA SER A 203 -16.70 -41.81 -33.10
C SER A 203 -17.34 -41.40 -31.77
N LEU A 204 -17.11 -40.15 -31.35
CA LEU A 204 -17.65 -39.58 -30.12
C LEU A 204 -19.08 -39.05 -30.31
N GLY A 205 -19.46 -38.74 -31.55
CA GLY A 205 -20.80 -38.27 -31.93
C GLY A 205 -20.87 -37.59 -33.30
N LEU A 206 -22.10 -37.45 -33.81
CA LEU A 206 -22.46 -36.67 -34.99
C LEU A 206 -23.28 -35.45 -34.56
N ILE A 207 -22.72 -34.26 -34.74
CA ILE A 207 -23.39 -32.98 -34.61
C ILE A 207 -24.18 -32.73 -35.90
N LYS A 208 -25.42 -33.24 -35.94
CA LYS A 208 -26.32 -33.07 -37.09
C LYS A 208 -26.58 -31.60 -37.38
N TRP A 209 -26.54 -31.21 -38.65
CA TRP A 209 -26.97 -29.89 -39.11
C TRP A 209 -28.35 -29.97 -39.77
N GLU A 210 -29.06 -28.86 -39.79
CA GLU A 210 -30.35 -28.75 -40.50
C GLU A 210 -30.12 -28.16 -41.89
N GLU A 211 -30.84 -28.64 -42.91
CA GLU A 211 -30.69 -28.11 -44.27
C GLU A 211 -31.25 -26.68 -44.35
N PRO A 212 -30.49 -25.72 -44.90
CA PRO A 212 -30.91 -24.33 -44.94
C PRO A 212 -31.96 -24.08 -46.03
N LYS A 213 -32.82 -23.10 -45.83
CA LYS A 213 -33.87 -22.72 -46.80
C LYS A 213 -33.33 -22.23 -48.16
N ALA A 214 -32.04 -21.92 -48.26
CA ALA A 214 -31.40 -21.29 -49.41
C ALA A 214 -30.65 -22.25 -50.36
N GLY A 215 -30.45 -23.51 -49.97
CA GLY A 215 -29.64 -24.47 -50.75
C GLY A 215 -29.38 -25.75 -49.96
N ARG A 216 -28.48 -26.60 -50.44
CA ARG A 216 -28.03 -27.78 -49.68
C ARG A 216 -26.86 -27.42 -48.76
N LEU A 217 -26.63 -28.24 -47.74
CA LEU A 217 -25.44 -28.15 -46.88
C LEU A 217 -24.12 -28.28 -47.67
N THR A 218 -24.14 -28.97 -48.81
CA THR A 218 -22.99 -29.10 -49.73
C THR A 218 -22.62 -27.82 -50.45
N ASP A 219 -23.51 -26.82 -50.46
CA ASP A 219 -23.40 -25.62 -51.27
C ASP A 219 -22.77 -24.45 -50.48
N PHE A 220 -22.33 -24.73 -49.24
CA PHE A 220 -21.65 -23.82 -48.32
C PHE A 220 -20.46 -24.52 -47.66
N ARG A 221 -19.31 -23.87 -47.60
CA ARG A 221 -18.10 -24.36 -46.91
C ARG A 221 -18.34 -24.47 -45.40
N CYS A 222 -17.95 -25.60 -44.81
CA CYS A 222 -17.97 -25.80 -43.36
C CYS A 222 -16.67 -25.30 -42.74
N ASN A 223 -16.75 -24.33 -41.84
CA ASN A 223 -15.59 -23.72 -41.19
C ASN A 223 -15.37 -24.33 -39.80
N LEU A 224 -14.40 -25.24 -39.73
CA LEU A 224 -13.95 -25.92 -38.51
C LEU A 224 -12.68 -25.26 -37.98
N ASN A 225 -12.66 -24.92 -36.69
CA ASN A 225 -11.47 -24.40 -36.00
C ASN A 225 -11.43 -24.89 -34.55
N TRP A 226 -10.25 -24.92 -33.92
CA TRP A 226 -10.09 -25.38 -32.53
C TRP A 226 -9.59 -24.22 -31.67
N SER A 227 -10.31 -23.87 -30.60
CA SER A 227 -9.88 -22.80 -29.68
C SER A 227 -8.95 -23.29 -28.57
N ASN A 228 -8.95 -24.58 -28.29
CA ASN A 228 -8.02 -25.26 -27.38
C ASN A 228 -8.06 -26.79 -27.63
N GLN A 229 -7.39 -27.59 -26.81
CA GLN A 229 -7.28 -29.06 -26.96
C GLN A 229 -8.62 -29.84 -26.91
N THR A 230 -9.70 -29.24 -26.40
CA THR A 230 -11.01 -29.90 -26.26
C THR A 230 -12.18 -29.13 -26.86
N THR A 231 -11.99 -27.88 -27.26
CA THR A 231 -13.10 -26.99 -27.70
C THR A 231 -13.05 -26.76 -29.20
N LEU A 232 -14.08 -27.27 -29.88
CA LEU A 232 -14.29 -27.19 -31.33
C LEU A 232 -15.27 -26.06 -31.66
N LEU A 233 -14.86 -25.20 -32.59
CA LEU A 233 -15.67 -24.14 -33.19
C LEU A 233 -16.16 -24.61 -34.56
N ILE A 234 -17.46 -24.46 -34.81
CA ILE A 234 -18.11 -24.84 -36.07
C ILE A 234 -18.95 -23.66 -36.55
N GLY A 235 -18.53 -23.00 -37.62
CA GLY A 235 -19.33 -22.05 -38.38
C GLY A 235 -19.79 -22.69 -39.68
N TRP A 236 -21.10 -22.82 -39.91
CA TRP A 236 -21.60 -23.39 -41.17
C TRP A 236 -22.98 -22.87 -41.55
N VAL A 237 -23.11 -22.52 -42.83
CA VAL A 237 -24.21 -21.72 -43.39
C VAL A 237 -24.34 -20.39 -42.63
N ASP A 238 -25.30 -20.25 -41.72
CA ASP A 238 -25.52 -19.06 -40.89
C ASP A 238 -25.49 -19.36 -39.39
N THR A 239 -25.16 -20.59 -39.01
CA THR A 239 -25.25 -21.08 -37.64
C THR A 239 -23.84 -21.29 -37.08
N ILE A 240 -23.62 -20.89 -35.83
CA ILE A 240 -22.37 -21.13 -35.10
C ILE A 240 -22.65 -22.08 -33.94
N ARG A 241 -21.84 -23.12 -33.81
CA ARG A 241 -21.88 -24.08 -32.70
C ARG A 241 -20.51 -24.25 -32.07
N ILE A 242 -20.51 -24.33 -30.75
CA ILE A 242 -19.32 -24.35 -29.92
C ILE A 242 -19.43 -25.59 -29.03
N CYS A 243 -18.55 -26.55 -29.26
CA CYS A 243 -18.64 -27.88 -28.70
C CYS A 243 -17.43 -28.20 -27.84
N VAL A 244 -17.67 -28.63 -26.60
CA VAL A 244 -16.62 -29.00 -25.65
C VAL A 244 -16.58 -30.52 -25.52
N ILE A 245 -15.42 -31.10 -25.81
CA ILE A 245 -15.16 -32.53 -25.61
C ILE A 245 -14.79 -32.73 -24.14
N ARG A 246 -15.73 -33.27 -23.37
CA ARG A 246 -15.50 -33.63 -21.95
C ARG A 246 -15.38 -35.13 -21.77
N LYS A 247 -14.75 -35.52 -20.66
CA LYS A 247 -14.76 -36.92 -20.20
C LYS A 247 -16.13 -37.25 -19.59
N ARG A 248 -16.62 -38.46 -19.83
CA ARG A 248 -17.84 -39.01 -19.20
C ARG A 248 -17.57 -39.38 -17.75
N ASN A 249 -18.62 -39.34 -16.93
CA ASN A 249 -18.53 -39.77 -15.53
C ASN A 249 -18.40 -41.31 -15.44
N PRO A 250 -17.69 -41.87 -14.44
CA PRO A 250 -17.53 -43.33 -14.32
C PRO A 250 -18.86 -44.12 -14.26
N ILE A 251 -19.93 -43.48 -13.75
CA ILE A 251 -21.28 -44.03 -13.66
C ILE A 251 -21.98 -44.09 -15.05
N GLU A 252 -21.67 -43.14 -15.94
CA GLU A 252 -22.17 -43.11 -17.32
C GLU A 252 -21.50 -44.20 -18.18
N VAL A 253 -20.20 -44.43 -17.97
CA VAL A 253 -19.40 -45.41 -18.73
C VAL A 253 -19.69 -46.86 -18.31
N SER A 254 -20.03 -47.09 -17.04
CA SER A 254 -20.27 -48.44 -16.50
C SER A 254 -21.68 -49.00 -16.75
N THR A 255 -22.64 -48.16 -17.17
CA THR A 255 -24.03 -48.56 -17.40
C THR A 255 -24.32 -48.94 -18.86
N ARG A 256 -23.51 -48.48 -19.82
CA ARG A 256 -23.55 -48.86 -21.24
C ARG A 256 -22.12 -48.72 -21.81
N ASN A 257 -21.69 -49.66 -22.66
CA ASN A 257 -20.38 -49.59 -23.33
C ASN A 257 -20.30 -48.35 -24.23
N LEU A 258 -19.78 -47.24 -23.70
CA LEU A 258 -19.71 -45.92 -24.32
C LEU A 258 -18.27 -45.40 -24.25
N PRO A 259 -17.82 -44.60 -25.23
CA PRO A 259 -16.46 -44.05 -25.24
C PRO A 259 -16.21 -43.13 -24.05
N ALA A 260 -14.97 -43.01 -23.57
CA ALA A 260 -14.70 -42.24 -22.35
C ALA A 260 -14.92 -40.73 -22.52
N TYR A 261 -15.01 -40.23 -23.75
CA TYR A 261 -15.34 -38.84 -24.07
C TYR A 261 -16.74 -38.69 -24.68
N ILE A 262 -17.26 -37.46 -24.62
CA ILE A 262 -18.49 -37.03 -25.26
C ILE A 262 -18.34 -35.59 -25.76
N VAL A 263 -18.99 -35.27 -26.87
CA VAL A 263 -19.03 -33.92 -27.44
C VAL A 263 -20.31 -33.24 -26.97
N ASP A 264 -20.21 -32.29 -26.05
CA ASP A 264 -21.36 -31.53 -25.55
C ASP A 264 -21.40 -30.15 -26.24
N PRO A 265 -22.53 -29.73 -26.85
CA PRO A 265 -22.70 -28.36 -27.34
C PRO A 265 -22.83 -27.40 -26.15
N MET A 266 -21.84 -26.51 -26.00
CA MET A 266 -21.80 -25.47 -24.97
C MET A 266 -22.61 -24.24 -25.37
N SER A 267 -22.62 -23.91 -26.66
CA SER A 267 -23.42 -22.82 -27.23
C SER A 267 -23.80 -23.13 -28.68
N THR A 268 -24.95 -22.61 -29.11
CA THR A 268 -25.46 -22.69 -30.48
C THR A 268 -26.35 -21.48 -30.74
N PHE A 269 -26.06 -20.70 -31.77
CA PHE A 269 -26.80 -19.51 -32.16
C PHE A 269 -26.78 -19.33 -33.69
N GLN A 270 -27.71 -18.53 -34.22
CA GLN A 270 -27.80 -18.19 -35.63
C GLN A 270 -27.41 -16.73 -35.85
N THR A 271 -26.80 -16.43 -36.98
CA THR A 271 -26.30 -15.11 -37.37
C THR A 271 -27.10 -14.57 -38.55
N GLU A 272 -27.14 -13.24 -38.70
CA GLU A 272 -27.89 -12.58 -39.79
C GLU A 272 -27.23 -12.73 -41.17
N PHE A 273 -25.95 -13.11 -41.19
CA PHE A 273 -25.10 -13.32 -42.37
C PHE A 273 -24.78 -14.81 -42.60
N TYR A 274 -24.05 -15.13 -43.67
CA TYR A 274 -23.43 -16.45 -43.88
C TYR A 274 -22.00 -16.47 -43.35
N VAL A 275 -21.65 -17.49 -42.57
CA VAL A 275 -20.37 -17.64 -41.85
C VAL A 275 -19.29 -18.19 -42.79
N CYS A 276 -18.46 -17.28 -43.30
CA CYS A 276 -17.35 -17.57 -44.20
C CYS A 276 -16.06 -17.96 -43.47
N GLY A 277 -16.00 -17.77 -42.15
CA GLY A 277 -14.90 -18.21 -41.30
C GLY A 277 -15.13 -17.92 -39.81
N VAL A 278 -14.48 -18.70 -38.94
CA VAL A 278 -14.57 -18.55 -37.48
C VAL A 278 -13.21 -18.82 -36.81
N ALA A 279 -12.83 -17.96 -35.87
CA ALA A 279 -11.59 -18.05 -35.12
C ALA A 279 -11.81 -17.62 -33.64
N PRO A 280 -11.02 -18.14 -32.69
CA PRO A 280 -11.05 -17.67 -31.30
C PRO A 280 -10.39 -16.29 -31.15
N LEU A 281 -10.74 -15.58 -30.08
CA LEU A 281 -10.05 -14.37 -29.63
C LEU A 281 -9.73 -14.47 -28.12
N GLU A 282 -10.73 -14.24 -27.28
CA GLU A 282 -10.64 -14.37 -25.82
C GLU A 282 -11.59 -15.47 -25.31
N THR A 283 -11.57 -15.72 -23.99
CA THR A 283 -12.57 -16.61 -23.39
C THR A 283 -13.99 -16.07 -23.64
N HIS A 284 -14.84 -16.90 -24.25
CA HIS A 284 -16.18 -16.54 -24.72
C HIS A 284 -16.27 -15.53 -25.88
N GLN A 285 -15.18 -15.24 -26.59
CA GLN A 285 -15.17 -14.35 -27.76
C GLN A 285 -14.63 -15.02 -29.03
N LEU A 286 -15.23 -14.68 -30.17
CA LEU A 286 -14.89 -15.18 -31.50
C LEU A 286 -14.72 -14.02 -32.48
N VAL A 287 -13.79 -14.17 -33.42
CA VAL A 287 -13.77 -13.40 -34.67
C VAL A 287 -14.48 -14.22 -35.75
N VAL A 288 -15.44 -13.60 -36.42
CA VAL A 288 -16.30 -14.25 -37.41
C VAL A 288 -16.32 -13.43 -38.69
N LEU A 289 -16.05 -14.07 -39.82
CA LEU A 289 -16.12 -13.46 -41.15
C LEU A 289 -17.50 -13.75 -41.75
N GLY A 290 -18.26 -12.69 -42.04
CA GLY A 290 -19.63 -12.76 -42.55
C GLY A 290 -19.78 -12.26 -43.98
N TYR A 291 -20.63 -12.94 -44.75
CA TYR A 291 -21.15 -12.47 -46.04
C TYR A 291 -22.64 -12.20 -45.87
N SER A 292 -23.13 -10.98 -46.15
CA SER A 292 -24.54 -10.65 -45.91
C SER A 292 -25.49 -11.51 -46.75
N LYS A 293 -26.62 -11.91 -46.15
CA LYS A 293 -27.71 -12.59 -46.87
C LYS A 293 -28.44 -11.62 -47.82
N GLU A 294 -28.35 -10.33 -47.54
CA GLU A 294 -28.96 -9.26 -48.33
C GLU A 294 -28.07 -8.80 -49.50
N ARG A 295 -28.69 -8.12 -50.45
CA ARG A 295 -28.05 -7.51 -51.61
C ARG A 295 -28.39 -6.03 -51.67
N ASP A 296 -27.48 -5.27 -52.27
CA ASP A 296 -27.68 -3.86 -52.58
C ASP A 296 -28.99 -3.67 -53.39
N SER A 297 -29.89 -2.82 -52.91
CA SER A 297 -31.27 -2.71 -53.40
C SER A 297 -31.39 -2.03 -54.77
N GLU A 298 -30.41 -1.21 -55.15
CA GLU A 298 -30.38 -0.49 -56.43
C GLU A 298 -29.62 -1.27 -57.51
N THR A 299 -28.54 -1.95 -57.14
CA THR A 299 -27.62 -2.63 -58.07
C THR A 299 -27.71 -4.15 -58.08
N ASN A 300 -28.41 -4.76 -57.11
CA ASN A 300 -28.53 -6.21 -56.89
C ASN A 300 -27.17 -6.93 -56.72
N LYS A 301 -26.13 -6.20 -56.34
CA LYS A 301 -24.77 -6.72 -56.11
C LYS A 301 -24.61 -7.22 -54.67
N ALA A 302 -23.57 -8.01 -54.45
CA ALA A 302 -23.18 -8.41 -53.10
C ALA A 302 -22.73 -7.18 -52.29
N LEU A 303 -23.22 -7.09 -51.05
CA LEU A 303 -22.75 -6.10 -50.07
C LEU A 303 -21.30 -6.41 -49.66
N ARG A 304 -20.66 -5.47 -48.96
CA ARG A 304 -19.31 -5.70 -48.42
C ARG A 304 -19.33 -6.85 -47.40
N PRO A 305 -18.32 -7.74 -47.39
CA PRO A 305 -18.17 -8.72 -46.31
C PRO A 305 -17.86 -7.98 -45.00
N ILE A 306 -18.32 -8.55 -43.89
CA ILE A 306 -18.21 -7.99 -42.54
C ILE A 306 -17.30 -8.85 -41.68
N LEU A 307 -16.55 -8.21 -40.77
CA LEU A 307 -15.80 -8.90 -39.73
C LEU A 307 -16.38 -8.54 -38.37
N CYS A 308 -16.84 -9.54 -37.62
CA CYS A 308 -17.55 -9.36 -36.37
C CYS A 308 -16.77 -9.98 -35.21
N VAL A 309 -16.63 -9.24 -34.11
CA VAL A 309 -16.18 -9.77 -32.82
C VAL A 309 -17.42 -10.10 -31.99
N LEU A 310 -17.69 -11.39 -31.80
CA LEU A 310 -18.90 -11.88 -31.13
C LEU A 310 -18.59 -12.47 -29.76
N GLN A 311 -19.24 -11.99 -28.70
CA GLN A 311 -19.26 -12.66 -27.39
C GLN A 311 -20.42 -13.65 -27.32
N TYR A 312 -20.13 -14.94 -27.22
CA TYR A 312 -21.17 -15.97 -27.18
C TYR A 312 -21.67 -16.27 -25.76
N LYS A 313 -22.96 -16.55 -25.66
CA LYS A 313 -23.69 -17.01 -24.46
C LYS A 313 -24.40 -18.32 -24.79
N ALA A 314 -25.15 -18.90 -23.85
CA ALA A 314 -25.62 -20.29 -23.94
C ALA A 314 -26.43 -20.64 -25.22
N SER A 315 -27.20 -19.69 -25.75
CA SER A 315 -28.01 -19.88 -26.96
C SER A 315 -28.13 -18.60 -27.82
N ASP A 316 -27.21 -17.66 -27.62
CA ASP A 316 -27.32 -16.28 -28.09
C ASP A 316 -25.93 -15.61 -28.09
N TYR A 317 -25.79 -14.41 -28.67
CA TYR A 317 -24.53 -13.68 -28.76
C TYR A 317 -24.68 -12.16 -28.56
N ILE A 318 -23.57 -11.47 -28.34
CA ILE A 318 -23.48 -10.00 -28.35
C ILE A 318 -22.40 -9.60 -29.35
N GLU A 319 -22.72 -8.66 -30.24
CA GLU A 319 -21.73 -8.02 -31.10
C GLU A 319 -20.92 -7.00 -30.28
N ILE A 320 -19.59 -7.17 -30.27
CA ILE A 320 -18.64 -6.27 -29.60
C ILE A 320 -18.12 -5.20 -30.58
N CYS A 321 -18.09 -5.54 -31.87
CA CYS A 321 -17.55 -4.78 -33.00
C CYS A 321 -17.99 -5.49 -34.30
N THR A 322 -18.44 -4.74 -35.32
CA THR A 322 -18.87 -5.28 -36.63
C THR A 322 -18.43 -4.31 -37.72
N ASP A 323 -17.38 -4.67 -38.46
CA ASP A 323 -16.69 -3.78 -39.40
C ASP A 323 -16.92 -4.18 -40.86
N SER A 324 -17.25 -3.23 -41.73
CA SER A 324 -17.49 -3.46 -43.16
C SER A 324 -16.21 -3.40 -44.00
N LEU A 325 -15.71 -4.56 -44.45
CA LEU A 325 -14.41 -4.67 -45.11
C LEU A 325 -14.44 -4.18 -46.57
N SER A 326 -13.55 -3.25 -46.89
CA SER A 326 -13.42 -2.67 -48.24
C SER A 326 -12.54 -3.53 -49.16
N MET A 327 -12.97 -4.79 -49.39
CA MET A 327 -12.28 -5.79 -50.22
C MET A 327 -12.47 -5.51 -51.73
N ARG A 328 -11.42 -5.73 -52.54
CA ARG A 328 -11.49 -5.56 -54.02
C ARG A 328 -12.29 -6.67 -54.68
N GLY A 329 -13.26 -6.30 -55.53
CA GLY A 329 -14.08 -7.24 -56.30
C GLY A 329 -15.26 -7.85 -55.53
N HIS A 330 -15.52 -7.43 -54.29
CA HIS A 330 -16.54 -8.04 -53.41
C HIS A 330 -17.93 -8.23 -54.04
N GLN A 331 -18.30 -7.34 -54.96
CA GLN A 331 -19.58 -7.32 -55.67
C GLN A 331 -19.84 -8.57 -56.55
N GLU A 332 -18.79 -9.30 -56.92
CA GLU A 332 -18.82 -10.45 -57.84
C GLU A 332 -18.62 -11.80 -57.13
N TYR A 333 -18.23 -11.79 -55.85
CA TYR A 333 -17.89 -12.98 -55.07
C TYR A 333 -19.08 -13.53 -54.28
N LYS A 334 -18.98 -14.79 -53.87
CA LYS A 334 -19.92 -15.53 -53.00
C LYS A 334 -19.30 -15.77 -51.63
N CYS A 335 -20.10 -16.24 -50.67
CA CYS A 335 -19.63 -16.67 -49.35
C CYS A 335 -18.44 -17.67 -49.42
N ASP A 336 -18.51 -18.64 -50.33
CA ASP A 336 -17.49 -19.69 -50.51
C ASP A 336 -16.14 -19.22 -51.08
N ASP A 337 -16.05 -17.97 -51.54
CA ASP A 337 -14.82 -17.34 -52.05
C ASP A 337 -14.03 -16.59 -50.94
N TYR A 338 -14.65 -16.38 -49.77
CA TYR A 338 -14.04 -15.70 -48.63
C TYR A 338 -13.52 -16.69 -47.59
N HIS A 339 -12.32 -16.44 -47.05
CA HIS A 339 -11.72 -17.28 -46.00
C HIS A 339 -11.20 -16.45 -44.83
N LEU A 340 -11.28 -17.03 -43.64
CA LEU A 340 -10.60 -16.59 -42.44
C LEU A 340 -9.61 -17.68 -42.01
N ASP A 341 -8.35 -17.30 -41.77
CA ASP A 341 -7.35 -18.13 -41.09
C ASP A 341 -6.60 -17.26 -40.06
N CYS A 342 -5.94 -17.83 -39.06
CA CYS A 342 -5.51 -17.06 -37.88
C CYS A 342 -4.23 -17.54 -37.20
N LEU A 343 -3.39 -16.59 -36.77
CA LEU A 343 -2.33 -16.80 -35.78
C LEU A 343 -2.90 -16.51 -34.39
N ILE A 344 -3.41 -17.55 -33.72
CA ILE A 344 -4.00 -17.46 -32.38
C ILE A 344 -2.96 -16.96 -31.35
N GLU A 345 -1.68 -17.26 -31.55
CA GLU A 345 -0.59 -16.81 -30.67
C GLU A 345 -0.25 -15.31 -30.84
N GLU A 346 -0.70 -14.67 -31.93
CA GLU A 346 -0.39 -13.26 -32.27
C GLU A 346 -1.66 -12.39 -32.43
N ASN A 347 -2.86 -12.94 -32.19
CA ASN A 347 -4.16 -12.29 -32.43
C ASN A 347 -4.30 -11.64 -33.84
N GLN A 348 -3.70 -12.27 -34.86
CA GLN A 348 -3.79 -11.85 -36.25
C GLN A 348 -4.74 -12.75 -37.05
N TYR A 349 -5.64 -12.12 -37.80
CA TYR A 349 -6.68 -12.76 -38.59
C TYR A 349 -6.50 -12.39 -40.05
N PHE A 350 -6.33 -13.39 -40.92
CA PHE A 350 -6.06 -13.23 -42.34
C PHE A 350 -7.36 -13.43 -43.12
N ILE A 351 -7.97 -12.31 -43.54
CA ILE A 351 -9.15 -12.28 -44.40
C ILE A 351 -8.69 -12.37 -45.85
N VAL A 352 -9.07 -13.45 -46.52
CA VAL A 352 -8.71 -13.73 -47.92
C VAL A 352 -9.94 -13.66 -48.81
N SER A 353 -9.76 -13.09 -49.99
CA SER A 353 -10.67 -13.13 -51.13
C SER A 353 -9.85 -13.40 -52.41
N PRO A 354 -10.47 -13.75 -53.55
CA PRO A 354 -9.72 -14.15 -54.75
C PRO A 354 -8.71 -13.13 -55.29
N LYS A 355 -8.89 -11.83 -55.02
CA LYS A 355 -8.03 -10.72 -55.51
C LYS A 355 -7.54 -9.76 -54.41
N ASP A 356 -7.70 -10.10 -53.13
CA ASP A 356 -7.34 -9.21 -52.02
C ASP A 356 -7.12 -9.98 -50.72
N VAL A 357 -6.09 -9.62 -49.95
CA VAL A 357 -5.78 -10.18 -48.63
C VAL A 357 -5.58 -9.05 -47.63
N VAL A 358 -6.32 -9.09 -46.53
CA VAL A 358 -6.28 -8.10 -45.44
C VAL A 358 -6.04 -8.83 -44.13
N VAL A 359 -5.07 -8.36 -43.36
CA VAL A 359 -4.86 -8.79 -41.97
C VAL A 359 -5.65 -7.85 -41.07
N ALA A 360 -6.45 -8.42 -40.17
CA ALA A 360 -6.97 -7.72 -39.01
C ALA A 360 -6.12 -8.12 -37.78
N SER A 361 -5.60 -7.14 -37.06
CA SER A 361 -5.03 -7.34 -35.72
C SER A 361 -5.90 -6.64 -34.68
N LEU A 362 -5.71 -6.96 -33.40
CA LEU A 362 -6.22 -6.10 -32.32
C LEU A 362 -5.67 -4.67 -32.44
N TYR A 363 -6.43 -3.70 -31.92
CA TYR A 363 -6.00 -2.32 -31.80
C TYR A 363 -5.15 -2.16 -30.52
N GLU A 364 -3.84 -1.94 -30.69
CA GLU A 364 -2.90 -1.90 -29.56
C GLU A 364 -2.77 -0.51 -28.93
N THR A 365 -2.12 -0.43 -27.77
CA THR A 365 -2.00 0.82 -26.99
C THR A 365 -1.25 1.92 -27.72
N ASP A 366 -0.29 1.58 -28.60
CA ASP A 366 0.41 2.56 -29.44
C ASP A 366 -0.46 3.05 -30.61
N ASP A 367 -1.32 2.21 -31.18
CA ASP A 367 -2.28 2.62 -32.22
C ASP A 367 -3.39 3.51 -31.62
N ARG A 368 -3.78 3.23 -30.37
CA ARG A 368 -4.63 4.11 -29.56
C ARG A 368 -4.00 5.48 -29.33
N VAL A 369 -2.73 5.51 -28.93
CA VAL A 369 -1.98 6.77 -28.73
C VAL A 369 -1.86 7.55 -30.04
N GLN A 370 -1.56 6.89 -31.17
CA GLN A 370 -1.50 7.55 -32.48
C GLN A 370 -2.85 8.15 -32.86
N TRP A 371 -3.96 7.41 -32.71
CA TRP A 371 -5.31 7.90 -33.00
C TRP A 371 -5.68 9.10 -32.11
N LEU A 372 -5.38 9.04 -30.81
CA LEU A 372 -5.63 10.16 -29.89
C LEU A 372 -4.80 11.41 -30.25
N ILE A 373 -3.59 11.26 -30.79
CA ILE A 373 -2.78 12.37 -31.31
C ILE A 373 -3.40 12.98 -32.58
N GLU A 374 -3.80 12.13 -33.54
CA GLU A 374 -4.41 12.56 -34.81
C GLU A 374 -5.72 13.33 -34.61
N HIS A 375 -6.52 12.95 -33.60
CA HIS A 375 -7.79 13.59 -33.25
C HIS A 375 -7.64 14.69 -32.16
N GLY A 376 -6.42 15.17 -31.90
CA GLY A 376 -6.13 16.28 -30.98
C GLY A 376 -6.34 16.00 -29.48
N LYS A 377 -6.64 14.75 -29.09
CA LYS A 377 -6.93 14.29 -27.73
C LYS A 377 -5.63 14.04 -26.92
N PHE A 378 -4.67 14.98 -26.99
CA PHE A 378 -3.30 14.84 -26.46
C PHE A 378 -3.23 14.47 -24.96
N GLU A 379 -4.14 14.99 -24.13
CA GLU A 379 -4.18 14.64 -22.70
C GLU A 379 -4.55 13.18 -22.47
N GLN A 380 -5.53 12.66 -23.23
CA GLN A 380 -5.90 11.25 -23.19
C GLN A 380 -4.77 10.37 -23.73
N ALA A 381 -4.05 10.81 -24.76
CA ALA A 381 -2.86 10.12 -25.26
C ALA A 381 -1.77 10.00 -24.18
N MET A 382 -1.46 11.08 -23.46
CA MET A 382 -0.51 11.05 -22.34
C MET A 382 -1.00 10.19 -21.17
N GLU A 383 -2.30 10.18 -20.86
CA GLU A 383 -2.86 9.25 -19.85
C GLU A 383 -2.71 7.77 -20.26
N VAL A 384 -2.91 7.43 -21.54
CA VAL A 384 -2.72 6.05 -22.03
C VAL A 384 -1.25 5.65 -21.93
N ILE A 385 -0.31 6.50 -22.36
CA ILE A 385 1.14 6.25 -22.20
C ILE A 385 1.50 6.08 -20.72
N ALA A 386 1.01 6.95 -19.83
CA ALA A 386 1.32 6.91 -18.40
C ALA A 386 0.77 5.67 -17.68
N LYS A 387 -0.31 5.06 -18.18
CA LYS A 387 -0.93 3.85 -17.61
C LYS A 387 -0.35 2.55 -18.18
N ASN A 388 -0.07 2.53 -19.48
CA ASN A 388 0.21 1.29 -20.22
C ASN A 388 1.64 1.19 -20.76
N GLY A 389 2.37 2.31 -20.84
CA GLY A 389 3.59 2.42 -21.64
C GLY A 389 3.31 2.44 -23.15
N GLY A 390 4.37 2.40 -23.95
CA GLY A 390 4.28 2.37 -25.41
C GLY A 390 5.60 2.74 -26.10
N LYS A 391 5.62 2.63 -27.43
CA LYS A 391 6.63 3.14 -28.36
C LYS A 391 6.74 4.66 -28.31
N TYR A 392 5.63 5.36 -28.04
CA TYR A 392 5.62 6.82 -27.90
C TYR A 392 6.06 7.25 -26.49
N SER A 393 7.17 8.00 -26.41
CA SER A 393 7.58 8.59 -25.13
C SER A 393 6.63 9.74 -24.73
N LEU A 394 6.39 9.90 -23.43
CA LEU A 394 5.58 11.00 -22.89
C LEU A 394 6.15 12.37 -23.30
N VAL A 395 7.47 12.51 -23.36
CA VAL A 395 8.16 13.71 -23.84
C VAL A 395 7.85 14.00 -25.31
N THR A 396 7.80 12.98 -26.18
CA THR A 396 7.46 13.17 -27.62
C THR A 396 6.07 13.74 -27.79
N VAL A 397 5.07 13.17 -27.09
CA VAL A 397 3.68 13.65 -27.17
C VAL A 397 3.51 15.01 -26.48
N ALA A 398 4.24 15.25 -25.39
CA ALA A 398 4.25 16.56 -24.73
C ALA A 398 4.87 17.67 -25.60
N ARG A 399 5.92 17.40 -26.40
CA ARG A 399 6.45 18.39 -27.36
C ARG A 399 5.43 18.72 -28.45
N LEU A 400 4.74 17.71 -29.00
CA LEU A 400 3.66 17.93 -29.99
C LEU A 400 2.50 18.73 -29.40
N TYR A 401 2.08 18.42 -28.17
CA TYR A 401 1.01 19.14 -27.48
C TYR A 401 1.44 20.57 -27.08
N LEU A 402 2.70 20.78 -26.72
CA LEU A 402 3.27 22.11 -26.45
C LEU A 402 3.26 22.98 -27.71
N ASP A 403 3.71 22.45 -28.86
CA ASP A 403 3.64 23.17 -30.13
C ASP A 403 2.19 23.46 -30.56
N HIS A 404 1.25 22.56 -30.27
CA HIS A 404 -0.19 22.80 -30.46
C HIS A 404 -0.73 23.93 -29.55
N LEU A 405 -0.47 23.89 -28.24
CA LEU A 405 -0.89 24.94 -27.29
C LEU A 405 -0.29 26.31 -27.62
N LEU A 406 0.97 26.36 -28.07
CA LEU A 406 1.62 27.58 -28.53
C LEU A 406 0.95 28.12 -29.81
N SER A 407 0.51 27.26 -30.73
CA SER A 407 -0.26 27.67 -31.91
C SER A 407 -1.65 28.24 -31.56
N LEU A 408 -2.26 27.75 -30.47
CA LEU A 408 -3.52 28.24 -29.90
C LEU A 408 -3.36 29.43 -28.94
N GLN A 409 -2.13 29.94 -28.75
CA GLN A 409 -1.79 31.05 -27.83
C GLN A 409 -2.10 30.76 -26.34
N GLN A 410 -2.18 29.50 -25.93
CA GLN A 410 -2.50 29.07 -24.56
C GLN A 410 -1.22 28.95 -23.70
N PHE A 411 -0.53 30.08 -23.50
CA PHE A 411 0.82 30.13 -22.89
C PHE A 411 0.91 29.59 -21.46
N ASP A 412 -0.13 29.76 -20.64
CA ASP A 412 -0.10 29.31 -19.24
C ASP A 412 -0.31 27.79 -19.11
N GLU A 413 -1.15 27.18 -19.94
CA GLU A 413 -1.28 25.71 -20.00
C GLU A 413 -0.04 25.08 -20.63
N ALA A 414 0.55 25.72 -21.64
CA ALA A 414 1.83 25.34 -22.21
C ALA A 414 2.96 25.35 -21.15
N ALA A 415 3.00 26.35 -20.27
CA ALA A 415 3.98 26.42 -19.19
C ALA A 415 3.78 25.34 -18.10
N LYS A 416 2.52 25.04 -17.73
CA LYS A 416 2.19 23.90 -16.84
C LYS A 416 2.56 22.55 -17.44
N LEU A 417 2.36 22.38 -18.75
CA LEU A 417 2.73 21.18 -19.48
C LEU A 417 4.25 20.93 -19.42
N CYS A 418 5.07 21.98 -19.55
CA CYS A 418 6.53 21.88 -19.40
C CYS A 418 6.91 21.28 -18.04
N LEU A 419 6.32 21.76 -16.94
CA LEU A 419 6.55 21.21 -15.60
C LEU A 419 6.11 19.74 -15.49
N ARG A 420 4.94 19.39 -16.03
CA ARG A 420 4.41 18.00 -15.98
C ARG A 420 5.25 17.01 -16.80
N ALA A 421 5.81 17.46 -17.92
CA ALA A 421 6.44 16.58 -18.91
C ALA A 421 7.98 16.52 -18.85
N PHE A 422 8.66 17.64 -18.54
CA PHE A 422 10.12 17.72 -18.60
C PHE A 422 10.79 17.56 -17.23
N GLN A 423 10.05 17.75 -16.13
CA GLN A 423 10.50 17.50 -14.75
C GLN A 423 11.87 18.16 -14.47
N ASN A 424 12.92 17.37 -14.24
CA ASN A 424 14.28 17.82 -13.95
C ASN A 424 15.24 17.72 -15.17
N ASP A 425 14.75 17.48 -16.40
CA ASP A 425 15.61 17.42 -17.59
C ASP A 425 16.07 18.83 -18.03
N LYS A 426 17.31 19.15 -17.70
CA LYS A 426 17.95 20.42 -18.02
C LYS A 426 17.99 20.72 -19.54
N GLN A 427 18.23 19.73 -20.38
CA GLN A 427 18.39 19.97 -21.83
C GLN A 427 17.04 20.26 -22.48
N LEU A 428 15.99 19.51 -22.11
CA LEU A 428 14.63 19.79 -22.58
C LEU A 428 14.12 21.16 -22.12
N TRP A 429 14.37 21.54 -20.86
CA TRP A 429 14.05 22.87 -20.38
C TRP A 429 14.80 23.99 -21.11
N GLU A 430 16.09 23.83 -21.38
CA GLU A 430 16.86 24.84 -22.13
C GLU A 430 16.42 24.93 -23.61
N GLU A 431 16.10 23.83 -24.29
CA GLU A 431 15.57 23.85 -25.66
C GLU A 431 14.18 24.51 -25.75
N GLU A 432 13.25 24.10 -24.90
CA GLU A 432 11.83 24.46 -25.03
C GLU A 432 11.53 25.88 -24.50
N VAL A 433 12.27 26.40 -23.52
CA VAL A 433 12.13 27.81 -23.09
C VAL A 433 12.42 28.79 -24.23
N TYR A 434 13.33 28.47 -25.16
CA TYR A 434 13.56 29.30 -26.36
C TYR A 434 12.34 29.40 -27.29
N LYS A 435 11.34 28.52 -27.19
CA LYS A 435 10.06 28.70 -27.90
C LYS A 435 9.26 29.87 -27.31
N PHE A 436 9.19 29.98 -25.98
CA PHE A 436 8.54 31.10 -25.29
C PHE A 436 9.29 32.44 -25.48
N VAL A 437 10.63 32.40 -25.59
CA VAL A 437 11.43 33.59 -25.98
C VAL A 437 10.98 34.14 -27.33
N LYS A 438 10.79 33.28 -28.34
CA LYS A 438 10.38 33.71 -29.70
C LYS A 438 9.01 34.40 -29.71
N VAL A 439 8.12 34.03 -28.79
CA VAL A 439 6.76 34.59 -28.66
C VAL A 439 6.70 35.76 -27.64
N LYS A 440 7.79 36.05 -26.93
CA LYS A 440 7.90 37.09 -25.88
C LYS A 440 6.89 36.90 -24.73
N GLN A 441 6.82 35.68 -24.21
CA GLN A 441 5.98 35.32 -23.06
C GLN A 441 6.78 34.52 -22.02
N LEU A 442 7.94 35.02 -21.61
CA LEU A 442 8.73 34.37 -20.54
C LEU A 442 8.03 34.48 -19.18
N ARG A 443 7.23 35.53 -18.96
CA ARG A 443 6.45 35.74 -17.72
C ARG A 443 5.44 34.62 -17.40
N SER A 444 4.89 33.91 -18.39
CA SER A 444 4.04 32.72 -18.13
C SER A 444 4.86 31.51 -17.63
N VAL A 445 6.15 31.45 -17.96
CA VAL A 445 7.02 30.30 -17.62
C VAL A 445 7.82 30.53 -16.33
N SER A 446 8.07 31.78 -15.93
CA SER A 446 8.90 32.18 -14.78
C SER A 446 8.58 31.46 -13.45
N ASN A 447 7.31 31.12 -13.23
CA ASN A 447 6.82 30.39 -12.06
C ASN A 447 7.12 28.89 -12.08
N TYR A 448 7.45 28.34 -13.25
CA TYR A 448 7.61 26.90 -13.50
C TYR A 448 9.04 26.48 -13.85
N ILE A 449 9.92 27.43 -14.21
CA ILE A 449 11.35 27.16 -14.49
C ILE A 449 12.03 26.50 -13.28
N PRO A 450 12.82 25.42 -13.45
CA PRO A 450 13.57 24.78 -12.38
C PRO A 450 14.46 25.73 -11.57
N ARG A 451 14.41 25.60 -10.24
CA ARG A 451 15.17 26.43 -9.28
C ARG A 451 15.99 25.61 -8.28
N SER A 452 15.96 24.28 -8.38
CA SER A 452 16.71 23.38 -7.48
C SER A 452 18.20 23.35 -7.84
N ALA A 453 19.05 23.05 -6.86
CA ALA A 453 20.49 22.90 -7.09
C ALA A 453 20.82 21.74 -8.05
N GLU A 454 19.95 20.73 -8.11
CA GLU A 454 20.07 19.54 -8.97
C GLU A 454 19.74 19.85 -10.44
N CYS A 455 18.73 20.70 -10.70
CA CYS A 455 18.33 21.13 -12.04
C CYS A 455 18.49 22.65 -12.20
N LYS A 456 19.72 23.14 -12.05
CA LYS A 456 20.04 24.55 -12.38
C LYS A 456 20.29 24.69 -13.89
N LEU A 457 19.48 25.51 -14.56
CA LEU A 457 19.69 25.88 -15.97
C LEU A 457 20.91 26.82 -16.15
N ASN A 458 21.25 27.15 -17.40
CA ASN A 458 22.22 28.19 -17.72
C ASN A 458 21.80 29.54 -17.09
N PRO A 459 22.69 30.26 -16.36
CA PRO A 459 22.41 31.57 -15.77
C PRO A 459 21.71 32.55 -16.72
N HIS A 460 22.03 32.50 -18.01
CA HIS A 460 21.45 33.36 -19.03
C HIS A 460 19.93 33.24 -19.14
N VAL A 461 19.34 32.05 -18.91
CA VAL A 461 17.89 31.84 -18.97
C VAL A 461 17.19 32.63 -17.85
N TYR A 462 17.75 32.60 -16.63
CA TYR A 462 17.26 33.37 -15.49
C TYR A 462 17.44 34.88 -15.73
N GLU A 463 18.57 35.29 -16.31
CA GLU A 463 18.86 36.69 -16.66
C GLU A 463 17.89 37.24 -17.72
N MET A 464 17.51 36.44 -18.74
CA MET A 464 16.51 36.84 -19.74
C MET A 464 15.13 37.06 -19.14
N VAL A 465 14.69 36.19 -18.21
CA VAL A 465 13.43 36.37 -17.48
C VAL A 465 13.48 37.63 -16.62
N LEU A 466 14.54 37.81 -15.83
CA LEU A 466 14.72 39.00 -14.99
C LEU A 466 14.75 40.30 -15.82
N TYR A 467 15.30 40.26 -17.04
CA TYR A 467 15.28 41.41 -17.96
C TYR A 467 13.88 41.72 -18.52
N GLU A 468 13.07 40.70 -18.88
CA GLU A 468 11.68 40.89 -19.32
C GLU A 468 10.82 41.50 -18.19
N TYR A 469 11.03 41.08 -16.93
CA TYR A 469 10.40 41.72 -15.77
C TYR A 469 10.93 43.15 -15.53
N LEU A 470 12.24 43.38 -15.55
CA LEU A 470 12.82 44.71 -15.32
C LEU A 470 12.29 45.79 -16.30
N GLN A 471 11.92 45.40 -17.53
CA GLN A 471 11.34 46.31 -18.52
C GLN A 471 9.81 46.46 -18.46
N LEU A 472 9.07 45.48 -17.94
CA LEU A 472 7.60 45.43 -18.02
C LEU A 472 6.88 45.47 -16.66
N ASP A 473 7.54 45.05 -15.58
CA ASP A 473 6.99 44.87 -14.23
C ASP A 473 8.10 44.92 -13.16
N PRO A 474 8.46 46.13 -12.67
CA PRO A 474 9.46 46.31 -11.62
C PRO A 474 9.06 45.72 -10.25
N GLU A 475 7.77 45.56 -9.96
CA GLU A 475 7.30 44.95 -8.71
C GLU A 475 7.48 43.43 -8.74
N GLY A 476 7.11 42.78 -9.85
CA GLY A 476 7.42 41.38 -10.12
C GLY A 476 8.93 41.12 -10.16
N PHE A 477 9.73 42.04 -10.70
CA PHE A 477 11.20 41.96 -10.64
C PHE A 477 11.72 41.89 -9.19
N LEU A 478 11.25 42.78 -8.30
CA LEU A 478 11.63 42.76 -6.88
C LEU A 478 11.18 41.45 -6.19
N HIS A 479 10.01 40.91 -6.54
CA HIS A 479 9.55 39.61 -6.03
C HIS A 479 10.50 38.48 -6.45
N LEU A 480 10.87 38.39 -7.74
CA LEU A 480 11.79 37.35 -8.23
C LEU A 480 13.18 37.48 -7.60
N VAL A 481 13.71 38.69 -7.42
CA VAL A 481 15.01 38.91 -6.73
C VAL A 481 14.99 38.47 -5.27
N LYS A 482 13.85 38.60 -4.57
CA LYS A 482 13.65 38.09 -3.19
C LYS A 482 13.49 36.57 -3.13
N GLU A 483 12.87 35.97 -4.14
CA GLU A 483 12.52 34.55 -4.17
C GLU A 483 13.65 33.65 -4.70
N TRP A 484 14.47 34.16 -5.63
CA TRP A 484 15.47 33.38 -6.35
C TRP A 484 16.83 33.37 -5.66
N GLN A 485 17.38 32.18 -5.43
CA GLN A 485 18.69 32.03 -4.78
C GLN A 485 19.81 32.73 -5.59
N PRO A 486 20.77 33.41 -4.94
CA PRO A 486 21.86 34.12 -5.62
C PRO A 486 22.77 33.22 -6.47
N GLY A 487 22.72 31.90 -6.24
CA GLY A 487 23.46 30.93 -7.03
C GLY A 487 22.88 30.66 -8.43
N LEU A 488 21.71 31.21 -8.79
CA LEU A 488 21.04 30.93 -10.08
C LEU A 488 21.57 31.80 -11.24
N TYR A 489 21.62 33.12 -11.06
CA TYR A 489 21.97 34.12 -12.08
C TYR A 489 23.29 34.85 -11.74
N ASN A 490 23.85 35.62 -12.69
CA ASN A 490 25.02 36.47 -12.39
C ASN A 490 24.60 37.80 -11.73
N THR A 491 24.78 37.91 -10.41
CA THR A 491 24.46 39.09 -9.60
C THR A 491 24.99 40.40 -10.21
N LYS A 492 26.19 40.38 -10.81
CA LYS A 492 26.84 41.59 -11.37
C LYS A 492 26.24 42.01 -12.70
N ALA A 493 25.77 41.06 -13.52
CA ALA A 493 25.02 41.37 -14.72
C ALA A 493 23.67 42.03 -14.37
N VAL A 494 22.98 41.52 -13.34
CA VAL A 494 21.70 42.07 -12.87
C VAL A 494 21.88 43.46 -12.22
N ILE A 495 22.89 43.65 -11.36
CA ILE A 495 23.22 44.97 -10.78
C ILE A 495 23.50 46.00 -11.88
N ASN A 496 24.27 45.65 -12.91
CA ASN A 496 24.53 46.54 -14.04
C ASN A 496 23.24 46.88 -14.79
N ALA A 497 22.41 45.87 -15.11
CA ALA A 497 21.13 46.08 -15.79
C ALA A 497 20.19 47.03 -15.02
N ILE A 498 20.12 46.93 -13.68
CA ILE A 498 19.35 47.86 -12.84
C ILE A 498 19.94 49.28 -12.90
N ASN A 499 21.27 49.43 -12.82
CA ASN A 499 21.92 50.74 -12.88
C ASN A 499 21.68 51.41 -14.25
N ASP A 500 21.74 50.63 -15.35
CA ASP A 500 21.49 51.12 -16.71
C ASP A 500 20.02 51.52 -16.96
N HIS A 501 19.06 50.91 -16.24
CA HIS A 501 17.63 51.18 -16.34
C HIS A 501 17.08 52.02 -15.15
N PHE A 502 17.94 52.63 -14.33
CA PHE A 502 17.52 53.24 -13.07
C PHE A 502 16.60 54.46 -13.26
N ASN A 503 15.32 54.30 -12.90
CA ASN A 503 14.28 55.30 -13.06
C ASN A 503 13.90 55.98 -11.73
N LYS A 504 13.58 57.28 -11.77
CA LYS A 504 13.17 58.05 -10.58
C LYS A 504 11.77 57.72 -10.06
N LYS A 505 10.89 57.14 -10.89
CA LYS A 505 9.55 56.72 -10.45
C LYS A 505 9.61 55.53 -9.50
N ASP A 506 10.40 54.55 -9.89
CA ASP A 506 10.44 53.21 -9.29
C ASP A 506 11.62 53.08 -8.29
N ALA A 507 12.21 54.22 -7.92
CA ALA A 507 13.48 54.32 -7.22
C ALA A 507 13.50 53.55 -5.89
N ASN A 508 12.41 53.52 -5.12
CA ASN A 508 12.36 52.77 -3.86
C ASN A 508 12.45 51.26 -4.09
N ILE A 509 11.73 50.74 -5.09
CA ILE A 509 11.70 49.32 -5.49
C ILE A 509 13.08 48.89 -6.00
N LEU A 510 13.70 49.71 -6.86
CA LEU A 510 15.04 49.45 -7.41
C LEU A 510 16.14 49.59 -6.35
N LEU A 511 16.03 50.53 -5.40
CA LEU A 511 16.96 50.64 -4.27
C LEU A 511 16.87 49.45 -3.31
N GLU A 512 15.67 48.89 -3.10
CA GLU A 512 15.48 47.69 -2.29
C GLU A 512 16.07 46.45 -3.00
N ALA A 513 15.80 46.27 -4.29
CA ALA A 513 16.42 45.22 -5.11
C ALA A 513 17.95 45.32 -5.10
N LEU A 514 18.51 46.54 -5.24
CA LEU A 514 19.94 46.78 -5.14
C LEU A 514 20.49 46.46 -3.74
N ALA A 515 19.79 46.81 -2.66
CA ALA A 515 20.24 46.50 -1.30
C ALA A 515 20.36 44.98 -1.07
N ILE A 516 19.40 44.20 -1.57
CA ILE A 516 19.41 42.73 -1.55
C ILE A 516 20.59 42.19 -2.37
N LEU A 517 20.76 42.66 -3.62
CA LEU A 517 21.83 42.20 -4.52
C LEU A 517 23.24 42.58 -4.02
N TYR A 518 23.43 43.76 -3.40
CA TYR A 518 24.69 44.13 -2.76
C TYR A 518 24.98 43.28 -1.51
N SER A 519 23.96 42.90 -0.74
CA SER A 519 24.11 41.94 0.36
C SER A 519 24.59 40.58 -0.14
N HIS A 520 24.07 40.11 -1.28
CA HIS A 520 24.48 38.87 -1.92
C HIS A 520 25.90 38.91 -2.53
N ASP A 521 26.36 40.04 -3.08
CA ASP A 521 27.76 40.24 -3.50
C ASP A 521 28.71 40.60 -2.34
N LYS A 522 28.21 40.62 -1.10
CA LYS A 522 28.93 40.89 0.16
C LYS A 522 29.41 42.34 0.35
N GLU A 523 28.82 43.30 -0.35
CA GLU A 523 29.11 44.73 -0.20
C GLU A 523 28.22 45.38 0.88
N TYR A 524 28.31 44.87 2.11
CA TYR A 524 27.38 45.18 3.21
C TYR A 524 27.30 46.68 3.56
N ASP A 525 28.38 47.45 3.42
CA ASP A 525 28.38 48.90 3.68
C ASP A 525 27.44 49.65 2.72
N LYS A 526 27.39 49.21 1.45
CA LYS A 526 26.49 49.78 0.43
C LYS A 526 25.05 49.36 0.71
N ALA A 527 24.82 48.08 1.07
CA ALA A 527 23.50 47.58 1.45
C ALA A 527 22.94 48.35 2.66
N LEU A 528 23.72 48.51 3.74
CA LEU A 528 23.36 49.32 4.92
C LEU A 528 23.03 50.76 4.52
N THR A 529 23.83 51.38 3.65
CA THR A 529 23.59 52.75 3.14
C THR A 529 22.27 52.86 2.37
N MET A 530 21.84 51.83 1.63
CA MET A 530 20.53 51.84 0.95
C MET A 530 19.37 51.57 1.92
N TYR A 531 19.50 50.59 2.82
CA TYR A 531 18.46 50.32 3.81
C TYR A 531 18.21 51.48 4.78
N LEU A 532 19.24 52.24 5.16
CA LEU A 532 19.08 53.46 5.97
C LEU A 532 18.34 54.57 5.19
N LYS A 533 18.60 54.74 3.89
CA LYS A 533 17.84 55.67 3.01
C LYS A 533 16.37 55.25 2.85
N LEU A 534 16.09 53.95 2.91
CA LEU A 534 14.75 53.38 2.85
C LEU A 534 14.05 53.31 4.22
N GLN A 535 14.73 53.70 5.32
CA GLN A 535 14.26 53.52 6.70
C GLN A 535 13.81 52.07 7.02
N HIS A 536 14.48 51.08 6.44
CA HIS A 536 14.03 49.68 6.51
C HIS A 536 14.34 49.04 7.86
N LYS A 537 13.42 48.22 8.39
CA LYS A 537 13.54 47.64 9.74
C LYS A 537 14.57 46.51 9.84
N ASP A 538 14.98 45.93 8.71
CA ASP A 538 15.92 44.81 8.65
C ASP A 538 17.38 45.25 8.85
N VAL A 539 17.64 46.57 8.93
CA VAL A 539 18.93 47.16 9.30
C VAL A 539 19.51 46.50 10.55
N PHE A 540 18.67 46.22 11.56
CA PHE A 540 19.11 45.57 12.80
C PHE A 540 19.60 44.12 12.60
N GLU A 541 19.03 43.38 11.64
CA GLU A 541 19.40 42.00 11.36
C GLU A 541 20.67 41.94 10.50
N LEU A 542 20.79 42.82 9.49
CA LEU A 542 22.01 42.99 8.70
C LEU A 542 23.22 43.32 9.61
N ILE A 543 23.03 44.27 10.54
CA ILE A 543 24.02 44.67 11.54
C ILE A 543 24.49 43.48 12.38
N LYS A 544 23.55 42.70 12.91
CA LYS A 544 23.82 41.61 13.85
C LYS A 544 24.51 40.43 13.16
N ASN A 545 24.04 40.06 11.96
CA ASN A 545 24.58 38.95 11.19
C ASN A 545 25.98 39.24 10.62
N HIS A 546 26.31 40.51 10.35
CA HIS A 546 27.61 40.91 9.79
C HIS A 546 28.51 41.71 10.76
N ASN A 547 28.12 41.79 12.04
CA ASN A 547 28.91 42.37 13.14
C ASN A 547 29.37 43.83 12.90
N LEU A 548 28.50 44.67 12.34
CA LEU A 548 28.83 46.04 11.87
C LEU A 548 28.92 47.11 13.00
N TYR A 549 29.12 46.71 14.25
CA TYR A 549 29.04 47.58 15.45
C TYR A 549 30.05 48.74 15.49
N SER A 550 31.11 48.71 14.68
CA SER A 550 32.06 49.82 14.54
C SER A 550 31.45 51.04 13.85
N VAL A 551 30.55 50.84 12.88
CA VAL A 551 29.90 51.90 12.08
C VAL A 551 28.74 52.54 12.85
N ILE A 552 28.18 51.82 13.83
CA ILE A 552 26.96 52.20 14.56
C ILE A 552 27.15 53.38 15.52
N LYS A 553 28.37 53.61 16.01
CA LYS A 553 28.61 54.58 17.11
C LYS A 553 28.08 55.97 16.80
N ASP A 554 28.23 56.42 15.56
CA ASP A 554 27.79 57.75 15.12
C ASP A 554 26.31 57.78 14.67
N THR A 555 25.62 56.63 14.65
CA THR A 555 24.22 56.47 14.20
C THR A 555 23.27 55.96 15.29
N ILE A 556 23.71 55.81 16.55
CA ILE A 556 22.88 55.28 17.65
C ILE A 556 21.53 56.02 17.77
N VAL A 557 21.53 57.35 17.67
CA VAL A 557 20.31 58.16 17.72
C VAL A 557 19.35 57.83 16.58
N GLN A 558 19.86 57.68 15.35
CA GLN A 558 19.05 57.33 14.17
C GLN A 558 18.44 55.92 14.28
N LEU A 559 19.12 54.98 14.95
CA LEU A 559 18.59 53.64 15.20
C LEU A 559 17.51 53.64 16.30
N ILE A 560 17.68 54.42 17.38
CA ILE A 560 16.65 54.58 18.42
C ILE A 560 15.42 55.32 17.88
N GLU A 561 15.61 56.27 16.97
CA GLU A 561 14.53 56.96 16.25
C GLU A 561 13.84 56.06 15.19
N LEU A 562 14.47 54.96 14.76
CA LEU A 562 13.88 53.95 13.86
C LEU A 562 13.01 52.92 14.61
N ASP A 563 13.53 52.35 15.71
CA ASP A 563 12.84 51.39 16.58
C ASP A 563 13.54 51.36 17.95
N SER A 564 12.95 52.01 18.96
CA SER A 564 13.58 52.15 20.28
C SER A 564 13.87 50.81 20.96
N ASP A 565 13.01 49.82 20.73
CA ASP A 565 13.00 48.60 21.53
C ASP A 565 13.97 47.57 20.93
N LYS A 566 14.04 47.49 19.59
CA LYS A 566 15.11 46.77 18.89
C LYS A 566 16.49 47.41 19.11
N ALA A 567 16.59 48.74 19.08
CA ALA A 567 17.84 49.44 19.31
C ALA A 567 18.37 49.21 20.75
N ILE A 568 17.52 49.34 21.77
CA ILE A 568 17.90 49.05 23.16
C ILE A 568 18.33 47.59 23.33
N ALA A 569 17.60 46.63 22.76
CA ALA A 569 17.96 45.21 22.83
C ALA A 569 19.34 44.91 22.19
N MET A 570 19.68 45.59 21.09
CA MET A 570 21.00 45.48 20.43
C MET A 570 22.13 46.15 21.23
N LEU A 571 21.88 47.33 21.81
CA LEU A 571 22.85 48.06 22.63
C LEU A 571 23.22 47.31 23.93
N MET A 572 22.38 46.36 24.36
CA MET A 572 22.57 45.53 25.55
C MET A 572 23.30 44.21 25.29
N GLU A 573 23.77 43.94 24.06
CA GLU A 573 24.57 42.74 23.77
C GLU A 573 25.96 42.82 24.44
N LYS A 574 26.26 41.83 25.28
CA LYS A 574 27.49 41.80 26.09
C LYS A 574 28.75 41.89 25.21
N ASP A 575 29.74 42.62 25.73
CA ASP A 575 31.06 42.82 25.16
C ASP A 575 31.09 43.52 23.78
N LYS A 576 29.99 44.16 23.36
CA LYS A 576 29.91 44.98 22.12
C LYS A 576 30.11 46.48 22.37
N ILE A 577 29.34 47.07 23.29
CA ILE A 577 29.35 48.51 23.58
C ILE A 577 29.31 48.71 25.12
N PRO A 578 30.16 49.56 25.72
CA PRO A 578 30.10 49.84 27.16
C PRO A 578 28.83 50.61 27.54
N ALA A 579 28.11 50.12 28.56
CA ALA A 579 26.90 50.78 29.06
C ALA A 579 27.14 52.22 29.56
N GLU A 580 28.37 52.55 29.97
CA GLU A 580 28.76 53.91 30.36
C GLU A 580 28.77 54.89 29.19
N ASP A 581 29.07 54.44 27.98
CA ASP A 581 29.08 55.29 26.79
C ASP A 581 27.65 55.50 26.28
N VAL A 582 26.80 54.46 26.33
CA VAL A 582 25.36 54.57 26.05
C VAL A 582 24.67 55.53 27.01
N VAL A 583 25.02 55.47 28.31
CA VAL A 583 24.44 56.39 29.31
C VAL A 583 24.90 57.84 29.10
N LYS A 584 26.13 58.12 28.66
CA LYS A 584 26.60 59.49 28.36
C LYS A 584 25.81 60.14 27.23
N GLU A 585 25.64 59.43 26.11
CA GLU A 585 24.87 59.95 24.97
C GLU A 585 23.39 60.18 25.34
N LEU A 586 22.81 59.24 26.12
CA LEU A 586 21.42 59.32 26.57
C LEU A 586 21.17 60.23 27.79
N GLU A 587 22.19 60.73 28.50
CA GLU A 587 22.01 61.70 29.60
C GLU A 587 21.40 63.04 29.10
N SER A 588 21.41 63.29 27.79
CA SER A 588 20.71 64.40 27.13
C SER A 588 19.19 64.21 26.99
N ARG A 589 18.65 62.99 27.10
CA ARG A 589 17.22 62.65 26.93
C ARG A 589 16.74 61.70 28.04
N GLU A 590 16.19 62.27 29.12
CA GLU A 590 15.73 61.53 30.32
C GLU A 590 14.74 60.39 30.02
N ASP A 591 13.94 60.49 28.96
CA ASP A 591 12.92 59.51 28.57
C ASP A 591 13.51 58.26 27.93
N TYR A 592 14.52 58.41 27.05
CA TYR A 592 15.27 57.28 26.49
C TYR A 592 16.17 56.66 27.56
N LEU A 593 16.77 57.47 28.43
CA LEU A 593 17.55 57.00 29.58
C LEU A 593 16.69 56.16 30.53
N TYR A 594 15.43 56.55 30.80
CA TYR A 594 14.49 55.73 31.57
C TYR A 594 14.24 54.38 30.92
N ARG A 595 13.91 54.34 29.61
CA ARG A 595 13.67 53.07 28.88
C ARG A 595 14.89 52.16 28.89
N TYR A 596 16.07 52.71 28.64
CA TYR A 596 17.33 51.96 28.66
C TYR A 596 17.63 51.39 30.05
N LEU A 597 17.44 52.17 31.13
CA LEU A 597 17.70 51.70 32.49
C LEU A 597 16.65 50.70 33.01
N ASP A 598 15.36 50.86 32.66
CA ASP A 598 14.30 49.88 32.93
C ASP A 598 14.51 48.56 32.15
N ALA A 599 15.21 48.57 31.02
CA ALA A 599 15.67 47.37 30.33
C ALA A 599 16.94 46.78 30.97
N TYR A 600 17.96 47.61 31.23
CA TYR A 600 19.24 47.22 31.82
C TYR A 600 19.05 46.46 33.15
N ASP A 601 18.24 47.01 34.06
CA ASP A 601 17.87 46.43 35.37
C ASP A 601 17.35 44.98 35.29
N LYS A 602 16.64 44.63 34.21
CA LYS A 602 16.09 43.27 34.01
C LYS A 602 17.16 42.27 33.56
N THR A 603 18.35 42.73 33.18
CA THR A 603 19.41 41.90 32.57
C THR A 603 20.73 41.89 33.35
N ASP A 604 21.06 42.98 34.04
CA ASP A 604 22.19 43.08 34.97
C ASP A 604 21.71 43.65 36.32
N ASN A 605 21.36 42.74 37.23
CA ASN A 605 20.87 43.03 38.58
C ASN A 605 22.02 43.46 39.55
N SER A 606 23.09 44.09 39.03
CA SER A 606 24.31 44.42 39.77
C SER A 606 24.18 45.58 40.75
N GLY A 607 23.00 46.22 40.85
CA GLY A 607 22.75 47.30 41.82
C GLY A 607 23.21 48.69 41.40
N LYS A 608 24.15 48.81 40.45
CA LYS A 608 24.91 50.03 40.14
C LYS A 608 24.05 51.29 39.95
N PHE A 609 22.90 51.16 39.30
CA PHE A 609 22.01 52.28 38.95
C PHE A 609 20.66 52.26 39.69
N HIS A 610 20.46 51.36 40.66
CA HIS A 610 19.17 51.19 41.35
C HIS A 610 18.70 52.47 42.05
N TRP A 611 19.62 53.32 42.53
CA TRP A 611 19.28 54.61 43.15
C TRP A 611 18.70 55.62 42.14
N LYS A 612 19.34 55.82 40.97
CA LYS A 612 18.77 56.61 39.86
C LYS A 612 17.40 56.04 39.45
N LEU A 613 17.28 54.70 39.41
CA LEU A 613 16.06 54.02 38.98
C LEU A 613 14.88 54.21 39.95
N VAL A 614 15.10 54.27 41.28
CA VAL A 614 14.05 54.64 42.25
C VAL A 614 13.51 56.05 41.98
N THR A 615 14.39 57.02 41.72
CA THR A 615 13.97 58.39 41.35
C THR A 615 13.20 58.43 40.04
N LEU A 616 13.62 57.64 39.03
CA LEU A 616 12.95 57.56 37.74
C LEU A 616 11.59 56.86 37.82
N TYR A 617 11.44 55.75 38.56
CA TYR A 617 10.12 55.14 38.80
C TYR A 617 9.18 56.10 39.53
N ALA A 618 9.65 56.79 40.57
CA ALA A 618 8.84 57.78 41.29
C ALA A 618 8.42 59.01 40.43
N LYS A 619 9.01 59.20 39.24
CA LYS A 619 8.72 60.27 38.28
C LYS A 619 7.90 59.80 37.07
N TYR A 620 8.20 58.62 36.52
CA TYR A 620 7.63 58.13 35.24
C TYR A 620 6.68 56.94 35.37
N ASP A 621 6.86 56.05 36.36
CA ASP A 621 5.99 54.89 36.57
C ASP A 621 5.95 54.46 38.05
N PRO A 622 5.10 55.10 38.87
CA PRO A 622 4.98 54.77 40.29
C PRO A 622 4.43 53.36 40.53
N SER A 623 3.72 52.75 39.56
CA SER A 623 3.05 51.45 39.73
C SER A 623 4.05 50.29 39.89
N LYS A 624 5.22 50.41 39.26
CA LYS A 624 6.32 49.43 39.38
C LYS A 624 7.09 49.56 40.70
N LEU A 625 6.96 50.68 41.41
CA LEU A 625 7.80 51.00 42.58
C LEU A 625 7.65 49.96 43.70
N LEU A 626 6.42 49.57 44.08
CA LEU A 626 6.19 48.53 45.10
C LEU A 626 6.88 47.20 44.74
N THR A 627 6.76 46.78 43.49
CA THR A 627 7.35 45.53 42.99
C THR A 627 8.88 45.62 42.96
N PHE A 628 9.45 46.76 42.57
CA PHE A 628 10.89 46.99 42.59
C PHE A 628 11.44 46.99 44.03
N LEU A 629 10.76 47.68 44.96
CA LEU A 629 11.12 47.73 46.39
C LEU A 629 11.03 46.33 47.04
N LYS A 630 10.09 45.48 46.62
CA LYS A 630 9.97 44.07 47.04
C LYS A 630 11.07 43.16 46.48
N ARG A 631 11.66 43.49 45.33
CA ARG A 631 12.64 42.66 44.60
C ARG A 631 14.10 43.04 44.90
N SER A 632 14.38 44.32 45.13
CA SER A 632 15.73 44.87 45.32
C SER A 632 16.08 45.00 46.81
N ASN A 633 17.36 44.88 47.15
CA ASN A 633 17.90 45.30 48.46
C ASN A 633 18.96 46.42 48.33
N ASN A 634 19.33 46.80 47.11
CA ASN A 634 20.42 47.73 46.84
C ASN A 634 19.88 49.17 46.68
N TYR A 635 19.18 49.67 47.70
CA TYR A 635 18.74 51.06 47.80
C TYR A 635 18.66 51.50 49.27
N PRO A 636 18.85 52.81 49.57
CA PRO A 636 18.65 53.34 50.92
C PRO A 636 17.18 53.31 51.32
N ILE A 637 16.82 52.38 52.23
CA ILE A 637 15.45 52.16 52.72
C ILE A 637 14.82 53.43 53.30
N GLN A 638 15.62 54.24 54.01
CA GLN A 638 15.14 55.48 54.63
C GLN A 638 14.77 56.53 53.58
N GLU A 639 15.61 56.76 52.58
CA GLU A 639 15.32 57.71 51.49
C GLU A 639 14.12 57.25 50.64
N ALA A 640 14.01 55.95 50.37
CA ALA A 640 12.84 55.37 49.72
C ALA A 640 11.56 55.60 50.55
N PHE A 641 11.62 55.39 51.87
CA PHE A 641 10.50 55.67 52.77
C PHE A 641 10.14 57.17 52.80
N ASP A 642 11.13 58.07 52.85
CA ASP A 642 10.88 59.52 52.87
C ASP A 642 10.33 60.04 51.53
N ILE A 643 10.75 59.47 50.38
CA ILE A 643 10.12 59.72 49.07
C ILE A 643 8.66 59.24 49.08
N CYS A 644 8.40 58.00 49.50
CA CYS A 644 7.05 57.45 49.58
C CYS A 644 6.15 58.24 50.55
N LYS A 645 6.69 58.72 51.67
CA LYS A 645 6.01 59.53 52.68
C LYS A 645 5.70 60.95 52.20
N GLN A 646 6.61 61.58 51.45
CA GLN A 646 6.34 62.86 50.78
C GLN A 646 5.27 62.74 49.69
N LYS A 647 5.17 61.57 49.04
CA LYS A 647 4.20 61.28 47.97
C LYS A 647 2.90 60.60 48.43
N LEU A 648 2.78 60.26 49.72
CA LEU A 648 1.65 59.54 50.33
C LEU A 648 1.38 58.15 49.72
N PHE A 649 2.44 57.42 49.38
CA PHE A 649 2.39 56.07 48.81
C PHE A 649 2.16 55.01 49.92
N TYR A 650 0.90 54.89 50.36
CA TYR A 650 0.53 54.08 51.54
C TYR A 650 0.84 52.57 51.43
N PRO A 651 0.61 51.85 50.30
CA PRO A 651 0.97 50.43 50.19
C PRO A 651 2.48 50.18 50.32
N GLU A 652 3.29 51.04 49.72
CA GLU A 652 4.75 51.06 49.77
C GLU A 652 5.22 51.36 51.20
N MET A 653 4.59 52.31 51.88
CA MET A 653 4.83 52.59 53.29
C MET A 653 4.49 51.41 54.19
N VAL A 654 3.38 50.68 53.96
CA VAL A 654 3.03 49.47 54.72
C VAL A 654 4.08 48.37 54.53
N TYR A 655 4.55 48.14 53.30
CA TYR A 655 5.62 47.16 53.05
C TYR A 655 6.95 47.55 53.73
N LEU A 656 7.35 48.82 53.64
CA LEU A 656 8.58 49.32 54.28
C LEU A 656 8.48 49.28 55.81
N LEU A 657 7.33 49.64 56.40
CA LEU A 657 7.08 49.56 57.86
C LEU A 657 7.04 48.11 58.37
N GLY A 658 6.51 47.17 57.59
CA GLY A 658 6.60 45.73 57.87
C GLY A 658 8.06 45.27 57.92
N ARG A 659 8.89 45.69 56.95
CA ARG A 659 10.34 45.44 56.96
C ARG A 659 11.11 46.17 58.08
N MET A 660 10.54 47.21 58.68
CA MET A 660 11.05 47.89 59.88
C MET A 660 10.52 47.27 61.19
N GLY A 661 9.71 46.20 61.11
CA GLY A 661 9.21 45.44 62.27
C GLY A 661 8.01 46.07 63.00
N ASN A 662 7.40 47.13 62.45
CA ASN A 662 6.36 47.91 63.14
C ASN A 662 4.93 47.45 62.74
N THR A 663 4.61 46.19 63.06
CA THR A 663 3.39 45.50 62.59
C THR A 663 2.09 46.12 63.10
N ARG A 664 2.05 46.66 64.32
CA ARG A 664 0.86 47.31 64.87
C ARG A 664 0.54 48.64 64.19
N GLU A 665 1.56 49.44 63.85
CA GLU A 665 1.35 50.66 63.08
C GLU A 665 0.95 50.34 61.63
N ALA A 666 1.53 49.29 61.03
CA ALA A 666 1.11 48.79 59.72
C ALA A 666 -0.37 48.35 59.71
N LEU A 667 -0.82 47.53 60.67
CA LEU A 667 -2.22 47.12 60.79
C LEU A 667 -3.16 48.31 61.04
N SER A 668 -2.75 49.26 61.87
CA SER A 668 -3.48 50.52 62.11
C SER A 668 -3.63 51.36 60.83
N ILE A 669 -2.60 51.44 59.99
CA ILE A 669 -2.66 52.07 58.66
C ILE A 669 -3.62 51.31 57.74
N ILE A 670 -3.58 49.98 57.72
CA ILE A 670 -4.49 49.17 56.90
C ILE A 670 -5.96 49.40 57.32
N ILE A 671 -6.27 49.31 58.62
CA ILE A 671 -7.64 49.43 59.14
C ILE A 671 -8.17 50.87 59.06
N HIS A 672 -7.39 51.88 59.51
CA HIS A 672 -7.90 53.25 59.65
C HIS A 672 -7.58 54.19 58.48
N LYS A 673 -6.53 53.92 57.68
CA LYS A 673 -6.15 54.78 56.54
C LYS A 673 -6.55 54.16 55.20
N LEU A 674 -6.17 52.92 54.93
CA LEU A 674 -6.56 52.20 53.70
C LEU A 674 -8.03 51.73 53.75
N LYS A 675 -8.52 51.36 54.95
CA LYS A 675 -9.84 50.74 55.19
C LYS A 675 -10.04 49.42 54.44
N ASP A 676 -8.95 48.76 54.06
CA ASP A 676 -8.98 47.50 53.32
C ASP A 676 -8.97 46.30 54.28
N ILE A 677 -10.17 45.81 54.58
CA ILE A 677 -10.42 44.62 55.41
C ILE A 677 -9.82 43.36 54.78
N GLN A 678 -9.70 43.29 53.45
CA GLN A 678 -9.13 42.11 52.79
C GLN A 678 -7.61 42.10 52.98
N MET A 679 -6.95 43.23 52.77
CA MET A 679 -5.52 43.38 53.09
C MET A 679 -5.22 43.13 54.58
N ALA A 680 -6.12 43.50 55.49
CA ALA A 680 -5.97 43.19 56.92
C ALA A 680 -6.08 41.67 57.19
N ILE A 681 -7.07 40.99 56.59
CA ILE A 681 -7.22 39.53 56.69
C ILE A 681 -5.99 38.81 56.16
N ASP A 682 -5.46 39.22 55.01
CA ASP A 682 -4.33 38.55 54.38
C ASP A 682 -3.00 38.87 55.09
N PHE A 683 -2.82 40.07 55.66
CA PHE A 683 -1.72 40.40 56.57
C PHE A 683 -1.74 39.54 57.85
N CYS A 684 -2.93 39.26 58.42
CA CYS A 684 -3.06 38.34 59.56
C CYS A 684 -2.80 36.86 59.19
N LYS A 685 -2.98 36.46 57.91
CA LYS A 685 -2.56 35.13 57.42
C LYS A 685 -1.04 35.05 57.23
N GLU A 686 -0.41 36.07 56.65
CA GLU A 686 1.04 36.09 56.41
C GLU A 686 1.87 36.08 57.71
N HIS A 687 1.30 36.54 58.83
CA HIS A 687 1.97 36.59 60.13
C HIS A 687 1.55 35.49 61.14
N ASP A 688 0.51 34.70 60.85
CA ASP A 688 0.00 33.56 61.66
C ASP A 688 -0.15 33.81 63.18
N ASP A 689 -0.45 35.06 63.57
CA ASP A 689 -0.53 35.48 64.96
C ASP A 689 -1.97 35.44 65.49
N MET A 690 -2.24 34.50 66.40
CA MET A 690 -3.53 34.32 67.07
C MET A 690 -4.01 35.55 67.88
N ASP A 691 -3.13 36.47 68.28
CA ASP A 691 -3.54 37.73 68.91
C ASP A 691 -3.95 38.78 67.88
N LEU A 692 -3.28 38.87 66.71
CA LEU A 692 -3.76 39.71 65.60
C LEU A 692 -5.14 39.24 65.09
N TRP A 693 -5.39 37.92 65.07
CA TRP A 693 -6.72 37.37 64.79
C TRP A 693 -7.76 37.72 65.86
N LYS A 694 -7.39 37.77 67.15
CA LYS A 694 -8.31 38.20 68.22
C LYS A 694 -8.63 39.69 68.10
N ASP A 695 -7.65 40.54 67.84
CA ASP A 695 -7.86 41.98 67.66
C ASP A 695 -8.80 42.25 66.47
N LEU A 696 -8.55 41.62 65.33
CA LEU A 696 -9.41 41.70 64.14
C LEU A 696 -10.84 41.15 64.40
N ILE A 697 -10.97 40.05 65.15
CA ILE A 697 -12.27 39.47 65.51
C ILE A 697 -13.02 40.37 66.50
N ASN A 698 -12.34 40.98 67.49
CA ASN A 698 -12.98 41.84 68.48
C ASN A 698 -13.53 43.13 67.83
N GLU A 699 -12.73 43.82 67.01
CA GLU A 699 -13.17 44.98 66.21
C GLU A 699 -14.33 44.64 65.26
N SER A 700 -14.43 43.39 64.79
CA SER A 700 -15.52 42.95 63.90
C SER A 700 -16.87 42.77 64.59
N VAL A 701 -16.94 42.62 65.93
CA VAL A 701 -18.19 42.39 66.66
C VAL A 701 -19.10 43.62 66.64
N ASP A 702 -18.52 44.81 66.74
CA ASP A 702 -19.27 46.07 66.79
C ASP A 702 -19.61 46.63 65.39
N ASN A 703 -19.15 45.97 64.31
CA ASN A 703 -19.30 46.46 62.94
C ASN A 703 -19.83 45.36 61.99
N PRO A 704 -21.17 45.23 61.83
CA PRO A 704 -21.80 44.09 61.13
C PRO A 704 -21.37 43.85 59.68
N CYS A 705 -20.82 44.86 59.00
CA CYS A 705 -20.32 44.73 57.63
C CYS A 705 -18.99 43.94 57.54
N ILE A 706 -18.20 43.92 58.63
CA ILE A 706 -16.94 43.16 58.72
C ILE A 706 -17.26 41.66 58.89
N MET A 707 -18.26 41.33 59.71
CA MET A 707 -18.70 39.94 59.95
C MET A 707 -19.07 39.19 58.67
N THR A 708 -19.79 39.81 57.72
CA THR A 708 -20.14 39.16 56.45
C THR A 708 -18.90 38.83 55.61
N LYS A 709 -17.87 39.68 55.61
CA LYS A 709 -16.60 39.42 54.90
C LYS A 709 -15.76 38.33 55.56
N LEU A 710 -15.72 38.30 56.89
CA LEU A 710 -15.08 37.20 57.64
C LEU A 710 -15.75 35.86 57.33
N LEU A 711 -17.09 35.80 57.33
CA LEU A 711 -17.84 34.58 57.00
C LEU A 711 -17.58 34.05 55.59
N ASP A 712 -17.40 34.93 54.60
CA ASP A 712 -17.03 34.54 53.23
C ASP A 712 -15.55 34.09 53.08
N GLY A 713 -14.67 34.44 54.03
CA GLY A 713 -13.20 34.25 53.92
C GLY A 713 -12.56 33.22 54.85
N ILE A 714 -13.31 32.63 55.79
CA ILE A 714 -12.78 31.75 56.87
C ILE A 714 -12.62 30.27 56.49
N ALA A 715 -13.20 29.83 55.36
CA ALA A 715 -13.33 28.41 54.98
C ALA A 715 -12.00 27.63 55.05
N GLY A 716 -11.84 26.82 56.10
CA GLY A 716 -10.68 25.97 56.36
C GLY A 716 -9.86 26.32 57.60
N PHE A 717 -9.90 27.57 58.08
CA PHE A 717 -8.97 28.06 59.13
C PHE A 717 -9.55 28.14 60.55
N ILE A 718 -10.86 28.37 60.70
CA ILE A 718 -11.53 28.45 62.01
C ILE A 718 -12.84 27.64 61.95
N ASN A 719 -13.16 26.87 63.01
CA ASN A 719 -14.42 26.15 63.11
C ASN A 719 -15.60 27.16 63.09
N PRO A 720 -16.54 27.10 62.11
CA PRO A 720 -17.62 28.07 61.97
C PRO A 720 -18.56 28.13 63.19
N GLU A 721 -18.61 27.08 64.01
CA GLU A 721 -19.31 27.05 65.30
C GLU A 721 -18.90 28.21 66.23
N ILE A 722 -17.63 28.63 66.19
CA ILE A 722 -17.09 29.71 67.02
C ILE A 722 -17.65 31.08 66.60
N LEU A 723 -17.90 31.30 65.30
CA LEU A 723 -18.56 32.51 64.82
C LEU A 723 -20.08 32.45 65.08
N VAL A 724 -20.73 31.33 64.73
CA VAL A 724 -22.19 31.17 64.87
C VAL A 724 -22.63 31.36 66.33
N ASN A 725 -21.90 30.80 67.30
CA ASN A 725 -22.20 30.95 68.73
C ASN A 725 -21.99 32.37 69.28
N LYS A 726 -21.36 33.29 68.55
CA LYS A 726 -21.23 34.71 68.93
C LYS A 726 -22.34 35.62 68.37
N ILE A 727 -23.15 35.16 67.42
CA ILE A 727 -24.22 35.97 66.82
C ILE A 727 -25.40 36.10 67.79
N LYS A 728 -25.81 37.34 68.10
CA LYS A 728 -26.89 37.60 69.06
C LYS A 728 -28.26 37.39 68.41
N LYS A 729 -29.19 36.75 69.14
CA LYS A 729 -30.56 36.51 68.68
C LYS A 729 -31.27 37.85 68.40
N GLY A 730 -31.64 38.09 67.14
CA GLY A 730 -32.28 39.34 66.69
C GLY A 730 -31.33 40.37 66.04
N GLN A 731 -30.05 40.04 65.85
CA GLN A 731 -29.09 40.89 65.16
C GLN A 731 -29.24 40.78 63.63
N GLU A 732 -29.54 41.87 62.93
CA GLU A 732 -29.61 41.87 61.46
C GLU A 732 -28.21 41.87 60.84
N ILE A 733 -27.93 40.88 59.98
CA ILE A 733 -26.66 40.75 59.24
C ILE A 733 -26.96 40.72 57.74
N PRO A 734 -26.56 41.74 56.96
CA PRO A 734 -26.83 41.78 55.53
C PRO A 734 -26.04 40.69 54.79
N GLY A 735 -26.67 40.06 53.81
CA GLY A 735 -26.06 39.00 52.98
C GLY A 735 -25.98 37.60 53.62
N LEU A 736 -26.26 37.45 54.92
CA LEU A 736 -26.05 36.23 55.70
C LEU A 736 -26.57 34.94 55.01
N LYS A 737 -27.75 34.98 54.39
CA LYS A 737 -28.33 33.86 53.65
C LYS A 737 -27.41 33.36 52.52
N ASN A 738 -26.76 34.26 51.78
CA ASN A 738 -25.91 33.90 50.65
C ASN A 738 -24.54 33.37 51.11
N SER A 739 -23.97 33.93 52.18
CA SER A 739 -22.73 33.42 52.80
C SER A 739 -22.95 32.01 53.38
N ILE A 740 -24.08 31.77 54.06
CA ILE A 740 -24.46 30.43 54.54
C ILE A 740 -24.69 29.46 53.37
N ILE A 741 -25.33 29.91 52.27
CA ILE A 741 -25.48 29.08 51.07
C ILE A 741 -24.12 28.74 50.44
N LYS A 742 -23.17 29.69 50.33
CA LYS A 742 -21.79 29.40 49.88
C LYS A 742 -21.11 28.34 50.76
N MET A 743 -21.19 28.51 52.08
CA MET A 743 -20.63 27.54 53.04
C MET A 743 -21.24 26.15 52.86
N LEU A 744 -22.56 26.05 52.72
CA LEU A 744 -23.28 24.80 52.45
C LEU A 744 -22.94 24.21 51.08
N CYS A 745 -22.71 25.03 50.04
CA CYS A 745 -22.24 24.55 48.74
C CYS A 745 -20.82 23.99 48.80
N GLY A 746 -19.93 24.55 49.63
CA GLY A 746 -18.61 23.98 49.90
C GLY A 746 -18.70 22.56 50.48
N PHE A 747 -19.56 22.37 51.49
CA PHE A 747 -19.87 21.04 52.04
C PHE A 747 -20.59 20.14 51.03
N SER A 748 -21.48 20.68 50.18
CA SER A 748 -22.17 19.92 49.11
C SER A 748 -21.20 19.34 48.09
N LEU A 749 -20.09 20.02 47.82
CA LEU A 749 -19.04 19.52 46.91
C LEU A 749 -18.28 18.36 47.57
N GLN A 750 -18.05 18.44 48.88
CA GLN A 750 -17.49 17.35 49.69
C GLN A 750 -18.41 16.12 49.74
N VAL A 751 -19.73 16.32 49.88
CA VAL A 751 -20.75 15.25 49.77
C VAL A 751 -20.77 14.65 48.35
N SER A 752 -20.69 15.47 47.30
CA SER A 752 -20.66 14.97 45.91
C SER A 752 -19.42 14.13 45.61
N ILE A 753 -18.27 14.41 46.23
CA ILE A 753 -17.08 13.55 46.15
C ILE A 753 -17.35 12.23 46.87
N GLN A 754 -18.02 12.27 48.03
CA GLN A 754 -18.38 11.07 48.80
C GLN A 754 -19.37 10.17 48.04
N ASP A 755 -20.32 10.74 47.30
CA ASP A 755 -21.22 9.99 46.40
C ASP A 755 -20.51 9.42 45.17
N GLY A 756 -19.52 10.13 44.62
CA GLY A 756 -18.63 9.59 43.59
C GLY A 756 -17.86 8.36 44.09
N CYS A 757 -17.30 8.43 45.30
CA CYS A 757 -16.67 7.28 45.98
C CYS A 757 -17.67 6.14 46.21
N ASN A 758 -18.93 6.43 46.57
CA ASN A 758 -19.97 5.41 46.73
C ASN A 758 -20.27 4.67 45.41
N GLN A 759 -20.32 5.35 44.26
CA GLN A 759 -20.53 4.70 42.96
C GLN A 759 -19.37 3.76 42.58
N ILE A 760 -18.13 4.17 42.85
CA ILE A 760 -16.94 3.32 42.65
C ILE A 760 -17.01 2.09 43.57
N LEU A 761 -17.31 2.26 44.86
CA LEU A 761 -17.46 1.17 45.82
C LEU A 761 -18.55 0.17 45.43
N VAL A 762 -19.69 0.61 44.89
CA VAL A 762 -20.75 -0.28 44.37
C VAL A 762 -20.26 -1.06 43.15
N THR A 763 -19.50 -0.42 42.26
CA THR A 763 -18.95 -1.08 41.06
C THR A 763 -17.91 -2.14 41.44
N ASP A 764 -17.00 -1.83 42.36
CA ASP A 764 -16.02 -2.79 42.89
C ASP A 764 -16.67 -3.91 43.71
N TYR A 765 -17.78 -3.63 44.42
CA TYR A 765 -18.56 -4.67 45.10
C TYR A 765 -19.09 -5.72 44.11
N PHE A 766 -19.68 -5.31 42.98
CA PHE A 766 -20.15 -6.25 41.96
C PHE A 766 -18.99 -7.02 41.29
N ASN A 767 -17.88 -6.36 40.96
CA ASN A 767 -16.67 -7.01 40.43
C ASN A 767 -16.09 -8.04 41.41
N MET A 768 -16.02 -7.71 42.70
CA MET A 768 -15.59 -8.64 43.75
C MET A 768 -16.59 -9.79 43.94
N HIS A 769 -17.89 -9.53 43.86
CA HIS A 769 -18.92 -10.56 43.99
C HIS A 769 -18.87 -11.56 42.83
N GLU A 770 -18.66 -11.10 41.59
CA GLU A 770 -18.50 -12.00 40.43
C GLU A 770 -17.24 -12.88 40.56
N ARG A 771 -16.13 -12.31 41.03
CA ARG A 771 -14.90 -13.05 41.36
C ARG A 771 -15.14 -14.08 42.48
N LEU A 772 -15.87 -13.70 43.53
CA LEU A 772 -16.25 -14.61 44.62
C LEU A 772 -17.12 -15.78 44.13
N ALA A 773 -18.12 -15.51 43.29
CA ALA A 773 -18.97 -16.53 42.69
C ALA A 773 -18.16 -17.51 41.83
N LYS A 774 -17.26 -17.01 40.97
CA LYS A 774 -16.35 -17.84 40.16
C LYS A 774 -15.41 -18.70 41.01
N VAL A 775 -14.90 -18.17 42.14
CA VAL A 775 -14.06 -18.94 43.07
C VAL A 775 -14.87 -20.00 43.85
N GLN A 776 -16.11 -19.70 44.23
CA GLN A 776 -16.99 -20.64 44.94
C GLN A 776 -17.56 -21.76 44.05
N GLN A 777 -17.48 -21.65 42.73
CA GLN A 777 -17.92 -22.66 41.77
C GLN A 777 -16.80 -23.61 41.30
N GLY A 778 -15.58 -23.51 41.86
CA GLY A 778 -14.46 -24.39 41.53
C GLY A 778 -14.52 -25.77 42.21
N ALA A 779 -14.44 -26.85 41.43
CA ALA A 779 -14.39 -28.22 41.96
C ALA A 779 -13.04 -28.55 42.63
N LEU A 780 -13.09 -29.36 43.70
CA LEU A 780 -11.95 -29.65 44.58
C LEU A 780 -11.61 -31.16 44.54
N PRO A 781 -10.40 -31.58 44.10
CA PRO A 781 -10.06 -33.00 44.00
C PRO A 781 -9.73 -33.60 45.37
N VAL A 782 -10.25 -34.81 45.63
CA VAL A 782 -9.92 -35.63 46.81
C VAL A 782 -9.06 -36.81 46.36
N THR A 783 -7.90 -36.97 46.98
CA THR A 783 -6.88 -37.99 46.65
C THR A 783 -6.82 -39.08 47.72
N GLY A 784 -6.30 -40.26 47.35
CA GLY A 784 -6.27 -41.44 48.23
C GLY A 784 -5.48 -41.24 49.52
N ASP A 785 -4.45 -40.38 49.48
CA ASP A 785 -3.54 -40.12 50.60
C ASP A 785 -4.15 -39.21 51.69
N ASN A 786 -5.41 -38.78 51.52
CA ASN A 786 -6.07 -37.85 52.42
C ASN A 786 -6.63 -38.59 53.65
N THR A 787 -6.12 -38.27 54.85
CA THR A 787 -6.56 -38.87 56.12
C THR A 787 -7.55 -37.99 56.89
N CYS A 788 -8.44 -38.63 57.65
CA CYS A 788 -9.41 -37.95 58.52
C CYS A 788 -8.71 -37.31 59.72
N GLY A 789 -8.86 -35.99 59.89
CA GLY A 789 -8.15 -35.21 60.92
C GLY A 789 -8.43 -35.61 62.38
N LEU A 790 -9.48 -36.41 62.65
CA LEU A 790 -9.81 -36.90 64.00
C LEU A 790 -9.40 -38.36 64.22
N CYS A 791 -9.78 -39.29 63.34
CA CYS A 791 -9.47 -40.72 63.54
C CYS A 791 -8.16 -41.19 62.86
N ARG A 792 -7.49 -40.32 62.08
CA ARG A 792 -6.23 -40.56 61.35
C ARG A 792 -6.22 -41.78 60.42
N ARG A 793 -7.40 -42.25 59.99
CA ARG A 793 -7.56 -43.26 58.93
C ARG A 793 -7.70 -42.57 57.58
N ASP A 794 -7.28 -43.25 56.52
CA ASP A 794 -7.51 -42.83 55.14
C ASP A 794 -9.01 -42.65 54.86
N ILE A 795 -9.36 -41.67 54.03
CA ILE A 795 -10.76 -41.34 53.73
C ILE A 795 -11.30 -42.17 52.55
N ILE A 796 -10.41 -42.63 51.68
CA ILE A 796 -10.74 -43.56 50.59
C ILE A 796 -10.23 -44.95 50.99
N VAL A 797 -10.98 -45.60 51.89
CA VAL A 797 -10.69 -46.95 52.38
C VAL A 797 -10.97 -47.97 51.27
N LYS A 798 -9.99 -48.82 50.96
CA LYS A 798 -10.23 -50.03 50.14
C LYS A 798 -10.98 -51.05 51.00
N ASP A 799 -12.19 -51.39 50.56
CA ASP A 799 -13.17 -52.26 51.24
C ASP A 799 -13.64 -51.75 52.63
N PRO A 800 -14.52 -50.72 52.67
CA PRO A 800 -15.14 -50.26 53.91
C PRO A 800 -16.17 -51.28 54.45
N PRO A 801 -16.38 -51.36 55.79
CA PRO A 801 -17.53 -52.05 56.35
C PRO A 801 -18.84 -51.40 55.87
N ARG A 802 -19.93 -52.17 55.81
CA ARG A 802 -21.22 -51.87 55.13
C ARG A 802 -22.02 -50.62 55.59
N THR A 803 -21.43 -49.71 56.36
CA THR A 803 -22.02 -48.40 56.68
C THR A 803 -21.52 -47.34 55.71
N GLU A 804 -22.43 -46.74 54.95
CA GLU A 804 -22.13 -45.54 54.16
C GLU A 804 -21.51 -44.46 55.06
N THR A 805 -20.44 -43.81 54.58
CA THR A 805 -19.75 -42.73 55.32
C THR A 805 -19.55 -41.53 54.41
N ASP A 806 -20.38 -40.53 54.62
CA ASP A 806 -20.33 -39.26 53.92
C ASP A 806 -19.09 -38.46 54.41
N VAL A 807 -18.45 -37.71 53.51
CA VAL A 807 -17.21 -36.96 53.77
C VAL A 807 -17.48 -35.47 53.82
N VAL A 808 -16.93 -34.81 54.85
CA VAL A 808 -17.04 -33.37 55.10
C VAL A 808 -15.69 -32.70 54.88
N VAL A 809 -15.67 -31.64 54.05
CA VAL A 809 -14.45 -30.89 53.71
C VAL A 809 -14.62 -29.41 54.06
N PHE A 810 -13.67 -28.86 54.81
CA PHE A 810 -13.66 -27.45 55.21
C PHE A 810 -12.81 -26.58 54.27
N ASN A 811 -13.09 -25.27 54.24
CA ASN A 811 -12.31 -24.28 53.48
C ASN A 811 -10.78 -24.38 53.69
N CYS A 812 -10.35 -24.76 54.90
CA CYS A 812 -8.96 -24.99 55.27
C CYS A 812 -8.33 -26.29 54.71
N ARG A 813 -9.02 -27.01 53.81
CA ARG A 813 -8.61 -28.32 53.24
C ARG A 813 -8.32 -29.41 54.28
N HIS A 814 -8.98 -29.34 55.44
CA HIS A 814 -9.05 -30.47 56.37
C HIS A 814 -10.29 -31.31 56.05
N TYR A 815 -10.12 -32.62 56.06
CA TYR A 815 -11.11 -33.61 55.65
C TYR A 815 -11.51 -34.50 56.85
N PHE A 816 -12.79 -34.87 56.93
CA PHE A 816 -13.32 -35.71 58.01
C PHE A 816 -14.40 -36.66 57.50
N HIS A 817 -14.49 -37.87 58.07
CA HIS A 817 -15.71 -38.67 57.98
C HIS A 817 -16.82 -38.00 58.80
N GLU A 818 -18.05 -37.94 58.29
CA GLU A 818 -19.19 -37.36 59.02
C GLU A 818 -19.38 -38.03 60.40
N ASN A 819 -19.34 -39.37 60.45
CA ASN A 819 -19.43 -40.15 61.69
C ASN A 819 -18.25 -39.95 62.66
N CYS A 820 -17.20 -39.18 62.30
CA CYS A 820 -16.12 -38.80 63.21
C CYS A 820 -16.29 -37.37 63.76
N LEU A 821 -17.21 -36.56 63.25
CA LEU A 821 -17.50 -35.23 63.80
C LEU A 821 -18.48 -35.38 65.00
N PRO A 822 -18.26 -34.64 66.11
CA PRO A 822 -18.97 -34.90 67.36
C PRO A 822 -20.46 -34.54 67.36
N ASP A 823 -20.90 -33.64 66.47
CA ASP A 823 -22.30 -33.24 66.30
C ASP A 823 -22.69 -33.26 64.82
N LYS A 824 -23.61 -34.16 64.43
CA LYS A 824 -24.05 -34.31 63.03
C LYS A 824 -24.77 -33.09 62.45
N TYR A 825 -25.24 -32.16 63.28
CA TYR A 825 -26.09 -31.04 62.87
C TYR A 825 -25.47 -29.65 63.12
N ASN A 826 -24.21 -29.58 63.55
CA ASN A 826 -23.55 -28.29 63.85
C ASN A 826 -22.08 -28.24 63.37
N THR A 827 -21.88 -28.55 62.09
CA THR A 827 -20.58 -28.67 61.41
C THR A 827 -19.94 -27.31 61.05
N ASP A 828 -20.33 -26.22 61.70
CA ASP A 828 -20.07 -24.84 61.22
C ASP A 828 -18.60 -24.37 61.41
N HIS A 829 -17.74 -25.21 61.99
CA HIS A 829 -16.31 -24.92 62.20
C HIS A 829 -15.42 -26.17 62.16
N CYS A 830 -14.22 -26.04 61.60
CA CYS A 830 -13.21 -27.09 61.62
C CYS A 830 -12.61 -27.25 63.02
N THR A 831 -12.71 -28.44 63.61
CA THR A 831 -12.20 -28.73 64.97
C THR A 831 -10.69 -28.55 65.13
N VAL A 832 -9.91 -28.72 64.06
CA VAL A 832 -8.44 -28.63 64.08
C VAL A 832 -7.93 -27.17 64.07
N CYS A 833 -8.58 -26.28 63.31
CA CYS A 833 -8.06 -24.92 63.05
C CYS A 833 -9.08 -23.78 63.26
N LYS A 834 -10.31 -24.09 63.70
CA LYS A 834 -11.40 -23.15 63.97
C LYS A 834 -11.89 -22.29 62.79
N SER A 835 -11.42 -22.57 61.56
CA SER A 835 -11.98 -22.02 60.31
C SER A 835 -13.48 -22.33 60.19
N ARG A 836 -14.30 -21.34 59.82
CA ARG A 836 -15.75 -21.49 59.70
C ARG A 836 -16.19 -22.04 58.33
N LYS A 837 -17.36 -22.69 58.37
CA LYS A 837 -18.15 -23.30 57.28
C LYS A 837 -17.49 -24.46 56.49
N PRO A 838 -18.19 -25.59 56.30
CA PRO A 838 -17.80 -26.61 55.32
C PRO A 838 -18.06 -26.09 53.89
N LEU A 839 -17.33 -26.60 52.91
CA LEU A 839 -17.51 -26.26 51.48
C LEU A 839 -18.52 -27.18 50.79
N PHE A 840 -18.43 -28.48 51.03
CA PHE A 840 -19.23 -29.51 50.37
C PHE A 840 -19.47 -30.71 51.31
N TYR A 841 -20.56 -31.41 51.03
CA TYR A 841 -20.87 -32.75 51.51
C TYR A 841 -20.85 -33.71 50.31
N SER A 842 -20.24 -34.89 50.46
CA SER A 842 -20.21 -35.88 49.38
C SER A 842 -20.24 -37.32 49.89
N ARG A 843 -21.06 -38.17 49.24
CA ARG A 843 -21.08 -39.63 49.43
C ARG A 843 -19.98 -40.29 48.61
N VAL A 844 -19.12 -41.06 49.27
CA VAL A 844 -18.01 -41.76 48.62
C VAL A 844 -18.33 -43.25 48.51
N PHE A 845 -18.58 -43.71 47.27
CA PHE A 845 -18.73 -45.13 46.95
C PHE A 845 -17.43 -45.67 46.33
N VAL A 846 -16.90 -46.76 46.86
CA VAL A 846 -15.72 -47.46 46.32
C VAL A 846 -16.18 -48.71 45.56
N PHE A 847 -16.15 -48.66 44.22
CA PHE A 847 -16.47 -49.81 43.38
C PHE A 847 -15.22 -50.63 43.06
N HIS A 848 -15.21 -51.90 43.49
CA HIS A 848 -14.11 -52.83 43.28
C HIS A 848 -14.23 -53.52 41.91
N PHE A 849 -13.56 -53.01 40.87
CA PHE A 849 -13.56 -53.60 39.51
C PHE A 849 -12.21 -54.26 39.17
N SER A 850 -12.01 -55.47 39.70
CA SER A 850 -10.76 -56.24 39.60
C SER A 850 -10.63 -57.04 38.29
N ARG A 851 -10.69 -56.37 37.12
CA ARG A 851 -10.24 -56.92 35.81
C ARG A 851 -10.13 -55.87 34.68
N LEU A 852 -8.97 -55.22 34.60
CA LEU A 852 -8.27 -54.84 33.35
C LEU A 852 -6.90 -54.26 33.75
N GLN A 853 -5.84 -54.56 32.99
CA GLN A 853 -4.47 -54.20 33.35
C GLN A 853 -3.99 -52.93 32.63
N SER A 854 -2.89 -52.37 33.16
CA SER A 854 -2.00 -51.34 32.58
C SER A 854 -2.50 -49.90 32.40
N VAL A 855 -2.08 -49.07 33.37
CA VAL A 855 -1.58 -47.68 33.24
C VAL A 855 -2.66 -46.56 33.16
N PRO A 856 -2.52 -45.43 33.91
CA PRO A 856 -3.67 -44.70 34.41
C PRO A 856 -4.07 -43.45 33.61
N SER A 857 -5.37 -43.13 33.63
CA SER A 857 -5.94 -41.86 33.18
C SER A 857 -6.87 -41.28 34.26
N PHE A 858 -6.83 -39.96 34.46
CA PHE A 858 -7.70 -39.25 35.40
C PHE A 858 -9.14 -39.24 34.89
N ILE A 859 -10.10 -39.59 35.75
CA ILE A 859 -11.54 -39.42 35.52
C ILE A 859 -12.12 -38.72 36.75
N ASN A 860 -12.69 -37.53 36.55
CA ASN A 860 -13.53 -36.84 37.55
C ASN A 860 -14.94 -36.68 36.96
N PHE A 861 -15.95 -37.09 37.71
CA PHE A 861 -17.36 -36.92 37.33
C PHE A 861 -17.88 -35.52 37.70
N ALA A 862 -18.90 -35.06 36.97
CA ALA A 862 -19.75 -33.94 37.33
C ALA A 862 -21.21 -34.40 37.42
N VAL A 863 -22.01 -33.76 38.29
CA VAL A 863 -23.45 -34.02 38.48
C VAL A 863 -24.17 -32.68 38.67
N THR A 864 -25.39 -32.56 38.15
CA THR A 864 -26.20 -31.33 38.10
C THR A 864 -27.64 -31.56 38.60
N GLU A 865 -28.31 -30.49 39.04
CA GLU A 865 -29.72 -30.43 39.53
C GLU A 865 -29.95 -31.19 40.88
N ILE A 866 -30.89 -30.88 41.80
CA ILE A 866 -31.97 -29.87 41.99
C ILE A 866 -32.16 -29.69 43.55
N ASN A 867 -32.87 -28.77 44.24
CA ASN A 867 -34.11 -28.00 44.01
C ASN A 867 -34.25 -26.77 44.98
N TYR A 868 -35.41 -26.10 44.97
CA TYR A 868 -35.83 -24.92 45.77
C TYR A 868 -35.95 -25.10 47.31
N ARG A 869 -35.81 -23.97 48.06
CA ARG A 869 -36.88 -23.44 48.95
C ARG A 869 -36.67 -21.96 49.36
N THR A 870 -37.76 -21.20 49.40
CA THR A 870 -37.83 -19.79 49.85
C THR A 870 -38.61 -19.64 51.17
N HIS A 871 -38.41 -18.51 51.87
CA HIS A 871 -39.33 -18.01 52.89
C HIS A 871 -39.42 -16.47 52.77
N GLU A 872 -40.60 -15.90 53.02
CA GLU A 872 -40.99 -14.54 52.63
C GLU A 872 -41.03 -13.54 53.80
N ASN A 873 -41.34 -12.27 53.48
CA ASN A 873 -41.62 -11.09 54.32
C ASN A 873 -40.38 -10.21 54.65
N ARG A 874 -40.39 -8.86 54.49
CA ARG A 874 -41.48 -7.93 54.11
C ARG A 874 -40.98 -6.63 53.41
N ASN A 875 -41.83 -6.15 52.50
CA ASN A 875 -42.03 -4.80 51.91
C ASN A 875 -41.69 -3.55 52.78
N PRO A 876 -41.70 -2.31 52.21
CA PRO A 876 -41.68 -1.89 50.79
C PRO A 876 -40.73 -0.68 50.49
N TYR A 877 -40.89 -0.06 49.30
CA TYR A 877 -40.12 1.07 48.71
C TYR A 877 -38.69 0.68 48.30
N VAL A 878 -38.22 0.95 47.07
CA VAL A 878 -38.73 1.80 45.99
C VAL A 878 -39.02 0.99 44.71
N ILE A 879 -40.16 1.25 44.07
CA ILE A 879 -40.44 0.90 42.66
C ILE A 879 -40.67 2.22 41.92
N VAL A 880 -40.01 2.38 40.76
CA VAL A 880 -40.10 3.42 39.69
C VAL A 880 -38.68 3.67 39.15
N LEU A 881 -38.54 4.02 37.87
CA LEU A 881 -37.28 4.29 37.13
C LEU A 881 -36.40 3.07 36.76
N LEU A 882 -36.99 1.98 36.23
CA LEU A 882 -36.21 0.94 35.52
C LEU A 882 -36.92 0.33 34.30
N ASP A 883 -37.81 1.09 33.66
CA ASP A 883 -38.81 0.56 32.71
C ASP A 883 -38.75 1.22 31.29
N HIS A 884 -37.66 1.92 30.97
CA HIS A 884 -37.65 2.84 29.81
C HIS A 884 -36.46 2.74 28.82
N VAL A 885 -35.56 1.75 28.97
CA VAL A 885 -34.38 1.59 28.08
C VAL A 885 -34.32 0.22 27.38
N LEU A 886 -34.98 -0.81 27.88
CA LEU A 886 -34.97 -2.18 27.32
C LEU A 886 -36.06 -2.43 26.25
N LEU A 887 -36.30 -1.47 25.35
CA LEU A 887 -37.42 -1.50 24.41
C LEU A 887 -37.07 -1.20 22.93
N LEU A 888 -35.80 -1.31 22.53
CA LEU A 888 -35.36 -0.95 21.16
C LEU A 888 -34.47 -1.98 20.43
N SER A 889 -34.30 -3.20 20.95
CA SER A 889 -33.36 -4.20 20.37
C SER A 889 -33.92 -5.61 20.18
N ARG A 890 -35.21 -5.76 19.80
CA ARG A 890 -35.80 -7.07 19.43
C ARG A 890 -37.03 -6.97 18.51
N ARG A 891 -36.82 -6.91 17.18
CA ARG A 891 -37.79 -7.31 16.13
C ARG A 891 -37.17 -7.23 14.73
N LEU A 892 -36.77 -8.38 14.15
CA LEU A 892 -37.35 -8.95 12.91
C LEU A 892 -36.49 -10.07 12.31
N SER A 893 -37.19 -11.12 11.89
CA SER A 893 -36.83 -12.20 10.95
C SER A 893 -38.17 -12.61 10.29
N ILE A 894 -38.29 -13.23 9.10
CA ILE A 894 -37.51 -14.29 8.45
C ILE A 894 -37.67 -14.20 6.90
N ALA A 895 -36.56 -14.25 6.14
CA ALA A 895 -36.37 -14.84 4.79
C ALA A 895 -37.39 -14.55 3.61
N PRO A 896 -37.25 -15.18 2.42
CA PRO A 896 -36.18 -14.96 1.44
C PRO A 896 -36.69 -14.63 0.01
N ILE A 897 -35.80 -14.13 -0.86
CA ILE A 897 -36.00 -14.12 -2.34
C ILE A 897 -34.76 -14.67 -3.04
N LEU A 898 -34.99 -15.50 -4.07
CA LEU A 898 -33.97 -16.11 -4.93
C LEU A 898 -33.77 -15.27 -6.20
N ILE A 899 -32.54 -15.21 -6.72
CA ILE A 899 -32.20 -15.21 -8.16
C ILE A 899 -30.71 -15.57 -8.31
N MET A 900 -30.33 -16.11 -9.47
CA MET A 900 -29.10 -16.89 -9.68
C MET A 900 -28.01 -16.09 -10.42
N THR A 901 -26.72 -16.41 -10.21
CA THR A 901 -25.85 -17.14 -11.17
C THR A 901 -24.35 -17.10 -10.78
N GLN A 902 -23.55 -17.92 -11.48
CA GLN A 902 -22.08 -18.00 -11.52
C GLN A 902 -21.37 -18.55 -10.27
N GLN A 903 -20.73 -19.71 -10.44
CA GLN A 903 -19.84 -20.32 -9.45
C GLN A 903 -18.40 -19.81 -9.63
N GLY A 904 -18.02 -18.81 -8.83
CA GLY A 904 -16.62 -18.65 -8.44
C GLY A 904 -16.17 -19.73 -7.46
N PRO A 905 -14.89 -19.80 -7.08
CA PRO A 905 -14.43 -20.68 -5.99
C PRO A 905 -15.19 -20.35 -4.69
N ALA A 906 -15.61 -21.39 -3.97
CA ALA A 906 -16.51 -21.24 -2.83
C ALA A 906 -15.87 -20.43 -1.68
N PHE A 907 -16.62 -19.45 -1.16
CA PHE A 907 -16.23 -18.66 0.00
C PHE A 907 -16.28 -19.53 1.27
N ASP A 908 -15.13 -19.86 1.86
CA ASP A 908 -15.06 -20.71 3.04
C ASP A 908 -15.52 -19.96 4.31
N SER A 909 -16.75 -20.24 4.74
CA SER A 909 -17.34 -19.71 5.98
C SER A 909 -16.63 -20.16 7.26
N ASN A 910 -15.66 -21.06 7.19
CA ASN A 910 -14.82 -21.55 8.29
C ASN A 910 -13.33 -21.22 8.08
N CYS A 911 -12.99 -20.21 7.28
CA CYS A 911 -11.61 -19.85 6.96
C CYS A 911 -10.70 -19.66 8.19
N MET A 912 -9.40 -19.94 8.01
CA MET A 912 -8.40 -19.86 9.08
C MET A 912 -7.73 -18.49 9.06
N THR A 913 -8.14 -17.57 9.94
CA THR A 913 -7.46 -16.28 10.10
C THR A 913 -6.13 -16.41 10.84
N LEU A 914 -5.22 -15.44 10.65
CA LEU A 914 -3.95 -15.36 11.37
C LEU A 914 -4.15 -15.38 12.89
N THR A 915 -5.11 -14.59 13.40
CA THR A 915 -5.47 -14.54 14.82
C THR A 915 -5.92 -15.91 15.35
N ARG A 916 -6.74 -16.65 14.57
CA ARG A 916 -7.18 -18.01 14.90
C ARG A 916 -6.03 -19.01 14.88
N PHE A 917 -5.13 -18.90 13.89
CA PHE A 917 -3.93 -19.71 13.77
C PHE A 917 -2.98 -19.53 14.96
N VAL A 918 -2.64 -18.28 15.30
CA VAL A 918 -1.75 -17.95 16.44
C VAL A 918 -2.33 -18.45 17.77
N LEU A 919 -3.65 -18.31 17.99
CA LEU A 919 -4.34 -18.86 19.16
C LEU A 919 -4.40 -20.41 19.17
N GLN A 920 -4.33 -21.07 18.01
CA GLN A 920 -4.24 -22.52 17.91
C GLN A 920 -2.81 -23.02 18.18
N GLU A 921 -1.80 -22.31 17.69
CA GLU A 921 -0.39 -22.59 17.97
C GLU A 921 -0.04 -22.34 19.44
N GLN A 922 -0.52 -21.25 20.05
CA GLN A 922 -0.35 -20.99 21.49
C GLN A 922 -0.81 -22.16 22.36
N LYS A 923 -1.92 -22.82 22.00
CA LYS A 923 -2.48 -23.96 22.75
C LYS A 923 -1.57 -25.20 22.78
N LYS A 924 -0.59 -25.32 21.87
CA LYS A 924 0.42 -26.39 21.92
C LYS A 924 1.40 -26.19 23.09
N TYR A 925 1.74 -24.94 23.40
CA TYR A 925 2.78 -24.59 24.36
C TYR A 925 2.16 -24.21 25.71
N LYS A 926 2.08 -25.18 26.64
CA LYS A 926 1.47 -25.01 27.98
C LYS A 926 2.05 -23.89 28.87
N GLN A 927 3.20 -23.31 28.49
CA GLN A 927 3.86 -22.20 29.18
C GLN A 927 3.63 -20.83 28.50
N ALA A 928 2.90 -20.77 27.38
CA ALA A 928 2.70 -19.55 26.60
C ALA A 928 1.61 -18.65 27.20
N THR A 929 2.03 -17.59 27.88
CA THR A 929 1.19 -16.61 28.60
C THR A 929 0.22 -15.83 27.69
N GLY A 930 0.55 -15.64 26.41
CA GLY A 930 -0.26 -14.91 25.42
C GLY A 930 0.41 -13.65 24.86
N ASP A 931 1.50 -13.19 25.50
CA ASP A 931 2.22 -11.95 25.19
C ASP A 931 2.69 -11.88 23.72
N LEU A 932 3.12 -13.03 23.16
CA LEU A 932 3.50 -13.16 21.75
C LEU A 932 2.28 -13.11 20.83
N SER A 933 1.15 -13.68 21.23
CA SER A 933 -0.11 -13.60 20.49
C SER A 933 -0.60 -12.15 20.42
N GLN A 934 -0.50 -11.41 21.53
CA GLN A 934 -0.79 -9.98 21.59
C GLN A 934 0.18 -9.17 20.71
N LEU A 935 1.49 -9.49 20.76
CA LEU A 935 2.51 -8.86 19.91
C LEU A 935 2.20 -9.02 18.42
N LEU A 936 1.83 -10.24 18.00
CA LEU A 936 1.48 -10.56 16.62
C LEU A 936 0.19 -9.88 16.17
N ASN A 937 -0.79 -9.69 17.06
CA ASN A 937 -2.00 -8.90 16.76
C ASN A 937 -1.70 -7.41 16.58
N CYS A 938 -0.78 -6.84 17.37
CA CYS A 938 -0.30 -5.47 17.20
C CYS A 938 0.47 -5.30 15.88
N ILE A 939 1.35 -6.26 15.53
CA ILE A 939 2.06 -6.29 14.24
C ILE A 939 1.08 -6.43 13.06
N GLN A 940 0.09 -7.33 13.15
CA GLN A 940 -0.98 -7.45 12.14
C GLN A 940 -1.70 -6.10 11.95
N THR A 941 -2.00 -5.39 13.05
CA THR A 941 -2.70 -4.10 13.02
C THR A 941 -1.85 -3.00 12.39
N ALA A 942 -0.55 -2.92 12.74
CA ALA A 942 0.41 -2.03 12.08
C ALA A 942 0.43 -2.27 10.55
N ILE A 943 0.54 -3.54 10.15
CA ILE A 943 0.58 -3.94 8.73
C ILE A 943 -0.73 -3.62 8.01
N LYS A 944 -1.90 -3.74 8.65
CA LYS A 944 -3.20 -3.30 8.10
C LYS A 944 -3.22 -1.78 7.87
N ALA A 945 -2.71 -0.98 8.81
CA ALA A 945 -2.63 0.47 8.68
C ALA A 945 -1.67 0.90 7.56
N ILE A 946 -0.45 0.37 7.54
CA ILE A 946 0.56 0.64 6.49
C ILE A 946 0.03 0.21 5.12
N SER A 947 -0.59 -0.97 5.00
CA SER A 947 -1.23 -1.41 3.75
C SER A 947 -2.34 -0.47 3.26
N SER A 948 -3.01 0.27 4.14
CA SER A 948 -4.03 1.27 3.78
C SER A 948 -3.38 2.58 3.32
N ALA A 949 -2.24 2.96 3.92
CA ALA A 949 -1.45 4.12 3.52
C ALA A 949 -0.74 3.92 2.17
N VAL A 950 -0.01 2.80 2.00
CA VAL A 950 0.70 2.43 0.76
C VAL A 950 -0.25 2.44 -0.44
N ARG A 951 -1.41 1.77 -0.34
CA ARG A 951 -2.44 1.72 -1.40
C ARG A 951 -3.10 3.08 -1.72
N LYS A 952 -2.79 4.14 -0.96
CA LYS A 952 -3.31 5.50 -1.15
C LYS A 952 -2.20 6.55 -1.28
N ALA A 953 -0.92 6.16 -1.35
CA ALA A 953 0.20 7.06 -1.12
C ALA A 953 0.22 8.29 -2.06
N GLY A 954 -0.06 8.10 -3.36
CA GLY A 954 -0.16 9.20 -4.32
C GLY A 954 -1.40 10.09 -4.13
N ILE A 955 -2.53 9.52 -3.71
CA ILE A 955 -3.78 10.28 -3.44
C ILE A 955 -3.62 11.13 -2.18
N ALA A 956 -2.99 10.57 -1.14
CA ALA A 956 -2.77 11.21 0.16
C ALA A 956 -1.53 12.12 0.21
N LYS A 957 -0.81 12.29 -0.91
CA LYS A 957 0.46 13.04 -1.00
C LYS A 957 1.54 12.57 0.01
N LEU A 958 1.58 11.26 0.26
CA LEU A 958 2.58 10.58 1.09
C LEU A 958 3.83 10.15 0.28
N GLN A 959 3.79 10.30 -1.04
CA GLN A 959 4.96 10.20 -1.91
C GLN A 959 5.89 11.42 -1.74
N GLY A 960 7.18 11.23 -1.96
CA GLY A 960 8.22 12.25 -1.78
C GLY A 960 8.88 12.33 -0.40
N ILE A 961 9.94 13.15 -0.36
CA ILE A 961 10.92 13.28 0.72
C ILE A 961 10.33 14.01 1.94
N SER A 962 10.69 13.59 3.16
CA SER A 962 10.32 14.25 4.43
C SER A 962 11.06 15.57 4.63
N GLY A 963 12.37 15.55 4.36
CA GLY A 963 13.32 16.65 4.59
C GLY A 963 14.59 16.12 5.30
N ASP A 964 14.41 15.04 6.05
CA ASP A 964 15.42 14.40 6.88
C ASP A 964 16.29 13.38 6.11
N THR A 965 17.47 13.10 6.67
CA THR A 965 18.39 12.05 6.18
C THR A 965 18.74 11.16 7.37
N ASN A 966 18.55 9.84 7.23
CA ASN A 966 18.81 8.91 8.35
C ASN A 966 20.32 8.68 8.56
N VAL A 967 20.67 8.00 9.67
CA VAL A 967 22.06 7.61 10.03
C VAL A 967 22.85 6.85 8.96
N GLN A 968 22.20 6.49 7.85
CA GLN A 968 22.77 5.69 6.77
C GLN A 968 23.10 6.51 5.52
N GLY A 969 22.72 7.80 5.49
CA GLY A 969 22.90 8.70 4.35
C GLY A 969 21.80 8.58 3.30
N GLU A 970 20.66 7.96 3.61
CA GLU A 970 19.53 7.82 2.69
C GLU A 970 18.44 8.86 3.04
N GLN A 971 17.84 9.49 2.03
CA GLN A 971 16.79 10.51 2.22
C GLN A 971 15.50 9.84 2.68
N VAL A 972 14.98 10.26 3.84
CA VAL A 972 13.79 9.65 4.44
C VAL A 972 12.54 10.12 3.69
N LYS A 973 11.68 9.20 3.25
CA LYS A 973 10.39 9.52 2.62
C LYS A 973 9.29 9.58 3.68
N LYS A 974 8.23 10.34 3.40
CA LYS A 974 7.13 10.56 4.37
C LYS A 974 6.42 9.27 4.78
N LEU A 975 6.37 8.29 3.88
CA LEU A 975 5.78 6.99 4.13
C LEU A 975 6.64 6.11 5.05
N ASP A 976 7.96 6.32 5.08
CA ASP A 976 8.91 5.61 5.95
C ASP A 976 8.70 6.07 7.40
N VAL A 977 8.66 7.40 7.62
CA VAL A 977 8.34 8.02 8.92
C VAL A 977 7.00 7.52 9.45
N LEU A 978 5.94 7.58 8.64
CA LEU A 978 4.60 7.14 9.02
C LEU A 978 4.58 5.64 9.38
N SER A 979 5.28 4.80 8.62
CA SER A 979 5.34 3.36 8.88
C SER A 979 6.12 3.04 10.16
N ASN A 980 7.20 3.79 10.42
CA ASN A 980 7.97 3.70 11.66
C ASN A 980 7.12 4.11 12.88
N GLU A 981 6.45 5.27 12.84
CA GLU A 981 5.55 5.71 13.91
C GLU A 981 4.43 4.70 14.18
N ILE A 982 3.82 4.13 13.13
CA ILE A 982 2.79 3.09 13.28
C ILE A 982 3.36 1.85 13.99
N PHE A 983 4.53 1.35 13.57
CA PHE A 983 5.16 0.20 14.24
C PHE A 983 5.52 0.52 15.69
N ILE A 984 6.21 1.63 15.98
CA ILE A 984 6.60 2.01 17.35
C ILE A 984 5.39 2.12 18.27
N ASN A 985 4.32 2.81 17.83
CA ASN A 985 3.12 2.99 18.65
C ASN A 985 2.38 1.66 18.88
N MET A 986 2.21 0.83 17.85
CA MET A 986 1.58 -0.49 18.01
C MET A 986 2.41 -1.43 18.90
N LEU A 987 3.74 -1.44 18.75
CA LEU A 987 4.65 -2.27 19.55
C LEU A 987 4.80 -1.79 21.00
N LYS A 988 4.71 -0.47 21.26
CA LYS A 988 4.58 0.08 22.63
C LYS A 988 3.23 -0.26 23.27
N SER A 989 2.15 -0.29 22.49
CA SER A 989 0.80 -0.60 22.97
C SER A 989 0.54 -2.09 23.25
N SER A 990 1.48 -2.98 22.91
CA SER A 990 1.29 -4.42 23.05
C SER A 990 1.47 -4.96 24.47
N TYR A 991 2.07 -4.15 25.36
CA TYR A 991 2.50 -4.54 26.73
C TYR A 991 3.41 -5.79 26.76
N SER A 992 4.09 -6.10 25.65
CA SER A 992 4.88 -7.33 25.49
C SER A 992 6.31 -7.12 25.03
N THR A 993 6.70 -5.89 24.65
CA THR A 993 8.05 -5.52 24.22
C THR A 993 8.84 -4.83 25.33
N CYS A 994 10.17 -4.94 25.34
CA CYS A 994 11.05 -4.19 26.25
C CYS A 994 12.04 -3.26 25.54
N LEU A 995 12.46 -3.61 24.33
CA LEU A 995 13.33 -2.82 23.44
C LEU A 995 12.85 -2.96 22.01
N LEU A 996 12.94 -1.88 21.22
CA LEU A 996 12.73 -1.91 19.77
C LEU A 996 13.98 -1.43 19.03
N VAL A 997 14.25 -2.03 17.87
CA VAL A 997 15.27 -1.57 16.92
C VAL A 997 14.58 -1.36 15.58
N SER A 998 14.59 -0.13 15.07
CA SER A 998 14.10 0.23 13.73
C SER A 998 15.27 0.49 12.79
N GLU A 999 15.06 0.41 11.48
CA GLU A 999 15.98 1.02 10.50
C GLU A 999 16.04 2.54 10.69
N GLU A 1000 14.90 3.18 10.93
CA GLU A 1000 14.71 4.64 10.96
C GLU A 1000 14.96 5.28 12.34
N ASN A 1001 15.71 4.62 13.23
CA ASN A 1001 16.10 5.16 14.53
C ASN A 1001 17.53 4.81 14.92
N ASP A 1002 18.37 5.84 15.07
CA ASP A 1002 19.79 5.83 15.42
C ASP A 1002 20.16 5.04 16.70
N ASN A 1003 19.18 4.84 17.59
CA ASN A 1003 19.34 4.27 18.92
C ASN A 1003 18.21 3.28 19.22
N VAL A 1004 18.48 2.32 20.10
CA VAL A 1004 17.47 1.39 20.61
C VAL A 1004 16.37 2.16 21.34
N ILE A 1005 15.11 1.89 21.00
CA ILE A 1005 13.96 2.50 21.68
C ILE A 1005 13.65 1.66 22.92
N GLU A 1006 13.98 2.20 24.09
CA GLU A 1006 13.57 1.63 25.36
C GLU A 1006 12.07 1.85 25.60
N ILE A 1007 11.38 0.83 26.10
CA ILE A 1007 9.95 0.87 26.43
C ILE A 1007 9.77 1.41 27.86
N GLU A 1008 8.79 2.29 28.08
CA GLU A 1008 8.46 2.80 29.41
C GLU A 1008 8.09 1.65 30.37
N THR A 1009 8.55 1.69 31.64
CA THR A 1009 8.46 0.57 32.59
C THR A 1009 7.04 0.01 32.79
N GLU A 1010 6.00 0.86 32.72
CA GLU A 1010 4.59 0.49 32.82
C GLU A 1010 4.06 -0.34 31.64
N LYS A 1011 4.78 -0.36 30.51
CA LYS A 1011 4.42 -1.04 29.26
C LYS A 1011 5.41 -2.16 28.88
N ARG A 1012 6.46 -2.38 29.68
CA ARG A 1012 7.50 -3.38 29.39
C ARG A 1012 6.95 -4.80 29.47
N GLY A 1013 7.24 -5.58 28.44
CA GLY A 1013 7.20 -7.05 28.45
C GLY A 1013 8.60 -7.66 28.33
N LYS A 1014 8.71 -8.74 27.56
CA LYS A 1014 9.91 -9.62 27.52
C LYS A 1014 10.51 -9.87 26.14
N TYR A 1015 9.95 -9.26 25.10
CA TYR A 1015 10.43 -9.41 23.72
C TYR A 1015 11.21 -8.17 23.26
N VAL A 1016 12.28 -8.42 22.51
CA VAL A 1016 12.97 -7.40 21.72
C VAL A 1016 12.51 -7.57 20.27
N VAL A 1017 12.16 -6.48 19.61
CA VAL A 1017 11.67 -6.50 18.22
C VAL A 1017 12.58 -5.67 17.34
N SER A 1018 13.27 -6.32 16.41
CA SER A 1018 14.02 -5.67 15.34
C SER A 1018 13.16 -5.64 14.07
N PHE A 1019 12.88 -4.46 13.54
CA PHE A 1019 12.03 -4.31 12.37
C PHE A 1019 12.57 -3.29 11.35
N ASP A 1020 12.27 -3.56 10.09
CA ASP A 1020 12.32 -2.60 9.00
C ASP A 1020 10.86 -2.19 8.73
N PRO A 1021 10.50 -0.91 8.93
CA PRO A 1021 9.13 -0.47 8.73
C PRO A 1021 8.71 -0.45 7.25
N LEU A 1022 9.64 -0.27 6.29
CA LEU A 1022 9.29 -0.12 4.88
C LEU A 1022 10.42 -0.49 3.86
N ASP A 1023 10.81 -1.78 3.81
CA ASP A 1023 11.73 -2.33 2.81
C ASP A 1023 11.39 -1.87 1.39
N GLY A 1024 12.43 -1.43 0.67
CA GLY A 1024 12.30 -0.96 -0.69
C GLY A 1024 11.74 0.45 -0.79
N SER A 1025 11.88 1.31 0.24
CA SER A 1025 11.43 2.72 0.21
C SER A 1025 11.78 3.47 -1.09
N SER A 1026 12.95 3.23 -1.66
CA SER A 1026 13.37 3.72 -2.99
C SER A 1026 12.32 3.49 -4.11
N ASN A 1027 11.61 2.35 -4.09
CA ASN A 1027 10.61 1.91 -5.06
C ASN A 1027 9.18 2.46 -4.83
N ILE A 1028 8.92 3.21 -3.75
CA ILE A 1028 7.58 3.74 -3.42
C ILE A 1028 6.98 4.59 -4.56
N ASP A 1029 7.79 5.43 -5.19
CA ASP A 1029 7.29 6.41 -6.17
C ASP A 1029 7.03 5.79 -7.56
N CYS A 1030 7.66 4.66 -7.87
CA CYS A 1030 7.40 3.87 -9.08
C CYS A 1030 6.36 2.76 -8.89
N LEU A 1031 5.68 2.71 -7.73
CA LEU A 1031 4.60 1.77 -7.39
C LEU A 1031 4.98 0.28 -7.48
N VAL A 1032 6.28 -0.03 -7.40
CA VAL A 1032 6.79 -1.40 -7.35
C VAL A 1032 6.56 -1.99 -5.95
N SER A 1033 6.43 -3.32 -5.85
CA SER A 1033 6.22 -4.02 -4.58
C SER A 1033 7.29 -3.66 -3.53
N ILE A 1034 6.82 -3.29 -2.34
CA ILE A 1034 7.60 -2.98 -1.13
C ILE A 1034 7.12 -3.86 0.03
N GLY A 1035 7.71 -3.75 1.22
CA GLY A 1035 7.28 -4.56 2.36
C GLY A 1035 7.64 -3.99 3.73
N SER A 1036 7.43 -4.75 4.80
CA SER A 1036 7.98 -4.50 6.13
C SER A 1036 8.55 -5.81 6.68
N ILE A 1037 9.64 -5.76 7.43
CA ILE A 1037 10.34 -6.96 7.94
C ILE A 1037 10.37 -6.91 9.46
N PHE A 1038 10.18 -8.05 10.15
CA PHE A 1038 10.26 -8.10 11.61
C PHE A 1038 10.88 -9.41 12.13
N GLY A 1039 11.78 -9.28 13.09
CA GLY A 1039 12.34 -10.36 13.91
C GLY A 1039 12.02 -10.13 15.38
N ILE A 1040 11.68 -11.21 16.10
CA ILE A 1040 11.32 -11.17 17.52
C ILE A 1040 12.26 -12.10 18.27
N THR A 1041 13.07 -11.54 19.17
CA THR A 1041 13.87 -12.29 20.15
C THR A 1041 13.28 -12.10 21.55
N ARG A 1042 13.65 -12.97 22.50
CA ARG A 1042 13.35 -12.79 23.92
C ARG A 1042 14.53 -12.07 24.59
N GLN A 1043 14.28 -11.25 25.61
CA GLN A 1043 15.35 -10.67 26.44
C GLN A 1043 16.27 -11.79 26.98
N ALA A 1044 17.58 -11.56 27.02
CA ALA A 1044 18.54 -12.61 27.38
C ALA A 1044 18.47 -12.99 28.86
N ASN A 1045 18.12 -12.02 29.73
CA ASN A 1045 17.84 -12.22 31.14
C ASN A 1045 16.71 -11.31 31.63
N GLU A 1046 15.53 -11.88 31.86
CA GLU A 1046 14.33 -11.17 32.34
C GLU A 1046 14.44 -10.67 33.80
N ALA A 1047 15.49 -11.05 34.53
CA ALA A 1047 15.76 -10.57 35.89
C ALA A 1047 16.69 -9.33 35.94
N THR A 1048 17.04 -8.76 34.79
CA THR A 1048 17.86 -7.54 34.67
C THR A 1048 17.14 -6.48 33.84
N GLU A 1049 17.44 -5.21 34.11
CA GLU A 1049 16.99 -4.09 33.28
C GLU A 1049 17.36 -4.31 31.80
N PRO A 1050 16.44 -4.05 30.85
CA PRO A 1050 16.72 -4.20 29.42
C PRO A 1050 17.89 -3.32 28.98
N SER A 1051 18.78 -3.87 28.14
CA SER A 1051 20.00 -3.20 27.71
C SER A 1051 20.23 -3.34 26.20
N VAL A 1052 21.04 -2.46 25.60
CA VAL A 1052 21.43 -2.59 24.18
C VAL A 1052 22.02 -3.98 23.86
N ALA A 1053 22.64 -4.65 24.83
CA ALA A 1053 23.16 -6.01 24.67
C ALA A 1053 22.05 -7.06 24.43
N ASP A 1054 20.84 -6.87 24.97
CA ASP A 1054 19.68 -7.74 24.70
C ASP A 1054 19.18 -7.64 23.25
N ALA A 1055 19.47 -6.53 22.54
CA ALA A 1055 19.20 -6.36 21.12
C ALA A 1055 20.29 -6.96 20.22
N LEU A 1056 21.53 -7.08 20.70
CA LEU A 1056 22.68 -7.61 19.95
C LEU A 1056 22.76 -9.16 19.99
N GLN A 1057 21.63 -9.82 19.77
CA GLN A 1057 21.54 -11.28 19.74
C GLN A 1057 21.68 -11.85 18.31
N PRO A 1058 22.33 -13.03 18.13
CA PRO A 1058 22.39 -13.70 16.82
C PRO A 1058 21.01 -14.20 16.40
N GLY A 1059 20.75 -14.24 15.08
CA GLY A 1059 19.44 -14.58 14.51
C GLY A 1059 18.90 -15.96 14.93
N ASN A 1060 19.77 -16.90 15.32
CA ASN A 1060 19.38 -18.20 15.87
C ASN A 1060 18.59 -18.12 17.20
N LYS A 1061 18.50 -16.94 17.84
CA LYS A 1061 17.69 -16.66 19.04
C LYS A 1061 16.27 -16.16 18.74
N MET A 1062 15.90 -15.95 17.48
CA MET A 1062 14.55 -15.49 17.14
C MET A 1062 13.49 -16.55 17.49
N VAL A 1063 12.48 -16.14 18.26
CA VAL A 1063 11.32 -16.96 18.62
C VAL A 1063 10.23 -16.90 17.55
N ALA A 1064 10.18 -15.80 16.80
CA ALA A 1064 9.36 -15.62 15.62
C ALA A 1064 10.04 -14.62 14.67
N ALA A 1065 9.76 -14.75 13.38
CA ALA A 1065 10.19 -13.80 12.36
C ALA A 1065 9.18 -13.80 11.21
N GLY A 1066 9.11 -12.71 10.46
CA GLY A 1066 8.23 -12.59 9.30
C GLY A 1066 8.43 -11.32 8.50
N TYR A 1067 7.62 -11.19 7.45
CA TYR A 1067 7.52 -9.97 6.65
C TYR A 1067 6.10 -9.75 6.15
N ALA A 1068 5.76 -8.49 5.90
CA ALA A 1068 4.61 -8.08 5.09
C ALA A 1068 5.10 -7.75 3.68
N LEU A 1069 4.45 -8.30 2.65
CA LEU A 1069 4.61 -7.90 1.25
C LEU A 1069 3.43 -7.02 0.86
N TYR A 1070 3.69 -5.80 0.40
CA TYR A 1070 2.73 -4.87 -0.19
C TYR A 1070 2.85 -4.88 -1.71
N GLY A 1071 2.46 -6.01 -2.32
CA GLY A 1071 2.41 -6.17 -3.78
C GLY A 1071 0.99 -5.99 -4.33
N SER A 1072 0.71 -6.66 -5.46
CA SER A 1072 -0.64 -6.75 -6.05
C SER A 1072 -1.71 -7.27 -5.09
N ALA A 1073 -1.30 -8.09 -4.12
CA ALA A 1073 -2.04 -8.37 -2.89
C ALA A 1073 -1.12 -8.11 -1.68
N THR A 1074 -1.74 -7.84 -0.52
CA THR A 1074 -1.00 -7.73 0.74
C THR A 1074 -0.91 -9.12 1.39
N MET A 1075 0.27 -9.57 1.77
CA MET A 1075 0.48 -10.87 2.43
C MET A 1075 1.42 -10.74 3.63
N ILE A 1076 1.12 -11.42 4.74
CA ILE A 1076 2.07 -11.68 5.82
C ILE A 1076 2.64 -13.09 5.64
N VAL A 1077 3.96 -13.23 5.66
CA VAL A 1077 4.65 -14.52 5.77
C VAL A 1077 5.31 -14.60 7.14
N LEU A 1078 5.02 -15.64 7.91
CA LEU A 1078 5.36 -15.77 9.33
C LEU A 1078 5.91 -17.16 9.66
N SER A 1079 6.90 -17.22 10.56
CA SER A 1079 7.32 -18.44 11.27
C SER A 1079 7.31 -18.22 12.77
N LEU A 1080 6.80 -19.21 13.51
CA LEU A 1080 6.80 -19.26 14.98
C LEU A 1080 7.79 -20.34 15.50
N GLY A 1081 8.85 -20.60 14.74
CA GLY A 1081 9.85 -21.64 15.03
C GLY A 1081 9.59 -22.99 14.36
N GLU A 1082 8.33 -23.33 14.09
CA GLU A 1082 7.91 -24.49 13.28
C GLU A 1082 7.20 -24.01 12.01
N GLY A 1083 7.65 -24.49 10.85
CA GLY A 1083 7.07 -24.15 9.54
C GLY A 1083 7.24 -22.69 9.10
N VAL A 1084 6.64 -22.36 7.96
CA VAL A 1084 6.48 -21.00 7.43
C VAL A 1084 5.07 -20.91 6.83
N HIS A 1085 4.32 -19.86 7.12
CA HIS A 1085 2.91 -19.76 6.76
C HIS A 1085 2.61 -18.40 6.12
N GLY A 1086 1.92 -18.41 4.98
CA GLY A 1086 1.50 -17.22 4.24
C GLY A 1086 0.02 -16.95 4.43
N PHE A 1087 -0.29 -15.73 4.87
CA PHE A 1087 -1.64 -15.24 5.11
C PHE A 1087 -1.90 -14.04 4.20
N MET A 1088 -2.91 -14.13 3.34
CA MET A 1088 -3.29 -13.02 2.45
C MET A 1088 -4.31 -12.12 3.15
N TYR A 1089 -4.18 -10.81 2.95
CA TYR A 1089 -5.13 -9.83 3.48
C TYR A 1089 -6.39 -9.80 2.62
N ASP A 1090 -7.55 -9.96 3.25
CA ASP A 1090 -8.85 -9.68 2.63
C ASP A 1090 -9.34 -8.29 3.09
N PRO A 1091 -9.36 -7.28 2.21
CA PRO A 1091 -9.82 -5.93 2.55
C PRO A 1091 -11.33 -5.83 2.83
N SER A 1092 -12.13 -6.83 2.44
CA SER A 1092 -13.59 -6.79 2.62
C SER A 1092 -14.03 -7.10 4.05
N ILE A 1093 -13.31 -8.00 4.72
CA ILE A 1093 -13.50 -8.35 6.14
C ILE A 1093 -12.43 -7.75 7.06
N GLY A 1094 -11.36 -7.18 6.49
CA GLY A 1094 -10.29 -6.54 7.26
C GLY A 1094 -9.37 -7.50 8.01
N GLU A 1095 -9.26 -8.75 7.55
CA GLU A 1095 -8.51 -9.83 8.20
C GLU A 1095 -7.47 -10.51 7.30
N PHE A 1096 -6.52 -11.20 7.94
CA PHE A 1096 -5.51 -12.00 7.24
C PHE A 1096 -5.90 -13.47 7.26
N VAL A 1097 -6.13 -14.07 6.09
CA VAL A 1097 -6.58 -15.46 5.92
C VAL A 1097 -5.43 -16.33 5.42
N LEU A 1098 -5.24 -17.51 6.03
CA LEU A 1098 -4.23 -18.49 5.64
C LEU A 1098 -4.48 -18.98 4.20
N THR A 1099 -3.55 -18.67 3.29
CA THR A 1099 -3.57 -19.15 1.89
C THR A 1099 -2.48 -20.16 1.61
N ASP A 1100 -1.34 -20.07 2.32
CA ASP A 1100 -0.18 -20.94 2.14
C ASP A 1100 0.21 -21.60 3.47
N TYR A 1101 -0.13 -22.87 3.66
CA TYR A 1101 0.26 -23.63 4.85
C TYR A 1101 1.60 -24.34 4.64
N ASN A 1102 2.57 -24.10 5.54
CA ASN A 1102 3.88 -24.77 5.58
C ASN A 1102 4.68 -24.64 4.27
N MET A 1103 4.88 -23.39 3.83
CA MET A 1103 5.64 -23.01 2.64
C MET A 1103 7.03 -23.67 2.62
N ARG A 1104 7.35 -24.32 1.49
CA ARG A 1104 8.66 -24.92 1.22
C ARG A 1104 9.28 -24.28 0.00
N ILE A 1105 10.56 -23.96 0.10
CA ILE A 1105 11.37 -23.49 -1.02
C ILE A 1105 11.92 -24.72 -1.79
N PRO A 1106 11.93 -24.71 -3.13
CA PRO A 1106 12.59 -25.76 -3.92
C PRO A 1106 14.08 -25.91 -3.56
N GLU A 1107 14.60 -27.14 -3.56
CA GLU A 1107 16.03 -27.37 -3.25
C GLU A 1107 16.98 -26.71 -4.25
N ARG A 1108 16.53 -26.58 -5.51
CA ARG A 1108 17.17 -25.87 -6.62
C ARG A 1108 16.08 -25.18 -7.45
N GLY A 1109 16.34 -23.98 -7.93
CA GLY A 1109 15.49 -23.26 -8.89
C GLY A 1109 16.20 -22.95 -10.20
N ASN A 1110 15.71 -21.92 -10.89
CA ASN A 1110 16.17 -21.48 -12.21
C ASN A 1110 16.22 -19.94 -12.34
N ILE A 1111 16.31 -19.23 -11.22
CA ILE A 1111 16.32 -17.77 -11.12
C ILE A 1111 17.52 -17.32 -10.29
N TYR A 1112 18.17 -16.23 -10.69
CA TYR A 1112 19.06 -15.46 -9.81
C TYR A 1112 18.57 -14.02 -9.69
N SER A 1113 18.78 -13.44 -8.52
CA SER A 1113 18.42 -12.07 -8.16
C SER A 1113 19.63 -11.36 -7.55
N ILE A 1114 20.17 -10.39 -8.29
CA ILE A 1114 21.32 -9.57 -7.91
C ILE A 1114 21.26 -8.25 -8.69
N ASN A 1115 21.73 -7.15 -8.12
CA ASN A 1115 21.84 -5.88 -8.84
C ASN A 1115 23.07 -5.88 -9.76
N GLU A 1116 22.84 -6.21 -11.03
CA GLU A 1116 23.86 -6.26 -12.10
C GLU A 1116 24.55 -4.92 -12.37
N GLY A 1117 23.98 -3.79 -11.95
CA GLY A 1117 24.64 -2.48 -12.02
C GLY A 1117 25.95 -2.40 -11.24
N TYR A 1118 26.18 -3.31 -10.28
CA TYR A 1118 27.42 -3.44 -9.53
C TYR A 1118 28.42 -4.45 -10.09
N ALA A 1119 28.22 -5.00 -11.30
CA ALA A 1119 29.05 -6.07 -11.86
C ALA A 1119 30.56 -5.76 -11.91
N SER A 1120 30.95 -4.50 -12.11
CA SER A 1120 32.34 -4.04 -12.11
C SER A 1120 32.95 -3.87 -10.71
N ALA A 1121 32.15 -3.96 -9.65
CA ALA A 1121 32.52 -3.76 -8.25
C ALA A 1121 32.30 -5.00 -7.36
N TRP A 1122 31.88 -6.12 -7.95
CA TRP A 1122 31.78 -7.44 -7.30
C TRP A 1122 33.16 -8.08 -7.11
N ASP A 1123 33.22 -9.08 -6.23
CA ASP A 1123 34.33 -10.03 -6.18
C ASP A 1123 34.30 -10.96 -7.43
N PRO A 1124 35.45 -11.35 -8.01
CA PRO A 1124 35.51 -12.27 -9.14
C PRO A 1124 34.74 -13.59 -8.95
N SER A 1125 34.64 -14.10 -7.72
CA SER A 1125 33.84 -15.28 -7.39
C SER A 1125 32.36 -15.11 -7.76
N VAL A 1126 31.78 -13.97 -7.38
CA VAL A 1126 30.36 -13.63 -7.64
C VAL A 1126 30.15 -13.32 -9.12
N TYR A 1127 31.09 -12.63 -9.75
CA TYR A 1127 31.04 -12.40 -11.20
C TYR A 1127 31.03 -13.72 -11.98
N ASN A 1128 31.96 -14.63 -11.69
CA ASN A 1128 32.04 -15.93 -12.36
C ASN A 1128 30.77 -16.75 -12.15
N TYR A 1129 30.24 -16.84 -10.92
CA TYR A 1129 28.96 -17.51 -10.66
C TYR A 1129 27.82 -16.93 -11.52
N VAL A 1130 27.70 -15.59 -11.62
CA VAL A 1130 26.66 -14.96 -12.45
C VAL A 1130 26.86 -15.25 -13.94
N GLN A 1131 28.10 -15.32 -14.44
CA GLN A 1131 28.37 -15.72 -15.83
C GLN A 1131 28.01 -17.19 -16.09
N ASP A 1132 28.40 -18.12 -15.20
CA ASP A 1132 28.00 -19.53 -15.28
C ASP A 1132 26.48 -19.75 -15.16
N LYS A 1133 25.72 -18.79 -14.59
CA LYS A 1133 24.25 -18.79 -14.63
C LYS A 1133 23.65 -18.19 -15.91
N LYS A 1134 24.42 -17.40 -16.68
CA LYS A 1134 24.02 -16.84 -17.99
C LYS A 1134 24.38 -17.75 -19.15
N ASP A 1135 25.56 -18.36 -19.13
CA ASP A 1135 26.06 -19.30 -20.15
C ASP A 1135 26.54 -20.61 -19.48
N PRO A 1136 25.61 -21.41 -18.93
CA PRO A 1136 25.97 -22.63 -18.21
C PRO A 1136 26.48 -23.71 -19.18
N ALA A 1137 27.69 -24.20 -18.93
CA ALA A 1137 28.32 -25.28 -19.70
C ALA A 1137 27.46 -26.56 -19.81
N LYS A 1138 26.48 -26.76 -18.91
CA LYS A 1138 25.40 -27.76 -19.02
C LYS A 1138 24.10 -27.23 -18.43
N GLY A 1139 23.02 -27.23 -19.20
CA GLY A 1139 21.66 -26.93 -18.73
C GLY A 1139 20.95 -25.89 -19.59
N LYS A 1140 20.11 -25.06 -18.94
CA LYS A 1140 19.58 -23.82 -19.51
C LYS A 1140 20.06 -22.64 -18.66
N PRO A 1141 20.29 -21.45 -19.24
CA PRO A 1141 20.50 -20.22 -18.49
C PRO A 1141 19.40 -20.01 -17.44
N TYR A 1142 19.78 -19.45 -16.29
CA TYR A 1142 18.84 -19.03 -15.26
C TYR A 1142 18.22 -17.68 -15.66
N GLY A 1143 16.94 -17.47 -15.33
CA GLY A 1143 16.27 -16.19 -15.54
C GLY A 1143 16.74 -15.15 -14.53
N ALA A 1144 17.31 -14.04 -15.01
CA ALA A 1144 17.56 -12.87 -14.17
C ALA A 1144 16.22 -12.25 -13.72
N ARG A 1145 16.06 -12.00 -12.42
CA ARG A 1145 14.95 -11.22 -11.86
C ARG A 1145 15.45 -10.45 -10.64
N TYR A 1146 15.41 -9.13 -10.66
CA TYR A 1146 15.72 -8.26 -9.52
C TYR A 1146 14.65 -7.16 -9.46
N VAL A 1147 13.98 -7.01 -8.33
CA VAL A 1147 12.88 -6.04 -8.10
C VAL A 1147 13.37 -4.83 -7.32
N GLY A 1148 14.41 -5.00 -6.48
CA GLY A 1148 15.00 -3.90 -5.70
C GLY A 1148 14.38 -3.68 -4.32
N SER A 1149 13.30 -4.40 -4.00
CA SER A 1149 12.82 -4.64 -2.63
C SER A 1149 13.30 -6.03 -2.19
N MET A 1150 13.90 -6.13 -1.00
CA MET A 1150 14.34 -7.42 -0.47
C MET A 1150 13.13 -8.34 -0.25
N VAL A 1151 12.03 -7.83 0.29
CA VAL A 1151 10.80 -8.59 0.55
C VAL A 1151 10.24 -9.18 -0.74
N ALA A 1152 10.14 -8.39 -1.81
CA ALA A 1152 9.62 -8.85 -3.10
C ALA A 1152 10.53 -9.90 -3.77
N ASP A 1153 11.85 -9.71 -3.71
CA ASP A 1153 12.81 -10.66 -4.28
C ASP A 1153 12.92 -11.95 -3.47
N VAL A 1154 12.91 -11.87 -2.14
CA VAL A 1154 12.94 -13.05 -1.25
C VAL A 1154 11.61 -13.82 -1.29
N HIS A 1155 10.45 -13.16 -1.35
CA HIS A 1155 9.16 -13.85 -1.48
C HIS A 1155 9.09 -14.69 -2.76
N ARG A 1156 9.50 -14.11 -3.90
CA ARG A 1156 9.62 -14.84 -5.17
C ARG A 1156 10.58 -16.02 -5.06
N THR A 1157 11.73 -15.81 -4.42
CA THR A 1157 12.75 -16.86 -4.20
C THR A 1157 12.21 -18.01 -3.36
N ILE A 1158 11.39 -17.75 -2.34
CA ILE A 1158 10.73 -18.81 -1.54
C ILE A 1158 9.66 -19.57 -2.37
N LYS A 1159 8.89 -18.87 -3.21
CA LYS A 1159 7.80 -19.47 -4.01
C LYS A 1159 8.28 -20.27 -5.22
N TYR A 1160 9.32 -19.80 -5.93
CA TYR A 1160 9.79 -20.39 -7.20
C TYR A 1160 11.19 -21.03 -7.12
N GLY A 1161 11.89 -20.85 -6.01
CA GLY A 1161 13.30 -21.25 -5.87
C GLY A 1161 14.27 -20.33 -6.60
N GLY A 1162 15.55 -20.71 -6.58
CA GLY A 1162 16.66 -19.91 -7.07
C GLY A 1162 17.39 -19.19 -5.94
N ILE A 1163 18.11 -18.13 -6.26
CA ILE A 1163 18.97 -17.42 -5.30
C ILE A 1163 18.79 -15.90 -5.35
N PHE A 1164 18.79 -15.27 -4.17
CA PHE A 1164 18.99 -13.83 -3.97
C PHE A 1164 20.37 -13.57 -3.39
N ILE A 1165 21.08 -12.61 -3.97
CA ILE A 1165 22.45 -12.26 -3.62
C ILE A 1165 22.55 -10.75 -3.45
N TYR A 1166 23.02 -10.31 -2.27
CA TYR A 1166 23.52 -8.97 -2.06
C TYR A 1166 24.96 -9.07 -1.54
N PRO A 1167 25.97 -9.03 -2.43
CA PRO A 1167 27.35 -9.29 -2.05
C PRO A 1167 27.97 -8.07 -1.37
N ALA A 1168 29.17 -8.24 -0.84
CA ALA A 1168 30.05 -7.11 -0.57
C ALA A 1168 30.54 -6.51 -1.90
N THR A 1169 30.75 -5.20 -1.95
CA THR A 1169 31.33 -4.51 -3.11
C THR A 1169 32.56 -3.70 -2.70
N ALA A 1170 33.34 -3.23 -3.68
CA ALA A 1170 34.50 -2.37 -3.42
C ALA A 1170 34.18 -1.14 -2.54
N ALA A 1171 32.98 -0.54 -2.72
CA ALA A 1171 32.47 0.56 -1.91
C ALA A 1171 31.82 0.08 -0.60
N ALA A 1172 31.03 -0.99 -0.63
CA ALA A 1172 30.31 -1.54 0.51
C ALA A 1172 30.93 -2.87 0.97
N LYS A 1173 32.10 -2.81 1.61
CA LYS A 1173 32.90 -3.99 2.01
C LYS A 1173 32.19 -4.95 2.97
N ASN A 1174 31.16 -4.49 3.67
CA ASN A 1174 30.32 -5.27 4.58
C ASN A 1174 28.91 -5.52 4.02
N GLY A 1175 28.67 -5.33 2.71
CA GLY A 1175 27.34 -5.34 2.09
C GLY A 1175 26.54 -4.04 2.34
N LYS A 1176 25.33 -3.93 1.75
CA LYS A 1176 24.39 -2.84 2.04
C LYS A 1176 23.40 -3.21 3.16
N LEU A 1177 22.81 -4.39 3.08
CA LEU A 1177 21.71 -4.85 3.95
C LEU A 1177 22.18 -5.04 5.41
N ARG A 1178 21.27 -4.90 6.37
CA ARG A 1178 21.56 -4.75 7.81
C ARG A 1178 21.14 -6.00 8.56
N LEU A 1179 21.95 -6.39 9.54
CA LEU A 1179 21.92 -7.72 10.11
C LEU A 1179 20.64 -8.00 10.91
N LEU A 1180 20.19 -7.06 11.76
CA LEU A 1180 19.12 -7.32 12.72
C LEU A 1180 17.70 -7.35 12.12
N TYR A 1181 17.40 -6.45 11.19
CA TYR A 1181 16.03 -6.23 10.67
C TYR A 1181 15.81 -6.71 9.24
N GLU A 1182 16.82 -6.71 8.36
CA GLU A 1182 16.70 -7.30 7.01
C GLU A 1182 17.22 -8.75 6.98
N CYS A 1183 18.51 -8.95 7.27
CA CYS A 1183 19.18 -10.23 7.00
C CYS A 1183 18.72 -11.36 7.93
N ASN A 1184 18.69 -11.14 9.26
CA ASN A 1184 18.31 -12.19 10.21
C ASN A 1184 16.87 -12.69 10.03
N PRO A 1185 15.83 -11.84 9.91
CA PRO A 1185 14.46 -12.32 9.74
C PRO A 1185 14.26 -13.07 8.42
N MET A 1186 14.84 -12.59 7.32
CA MET A 1186 14.78 -13.25 6.02
C MET A 1186 15.53 -14.59 6.01
N ALA A 1187 16.73 -14.64 6.60
CA ALA A 1187 17.47 -15.88 6.80
C ALA A 1187 16.69 -16.89 7.65
N TYR A 1188 15.98 -16.43 8.69
CA TYR A 1188 15.15 -17.26 9.54
C TYR A 1188 14.01 -17.88 8.74
N ILE A 1189 13.22 -17.08 8.00
CA ILE A 1189 12.14 -17.58 7.14
C ILE A 1189 12.66 -18.56 6.10
N VAL A 1190 13.73 -18.23 5.36
CA VAL A 1190 14.28 -19.11 4.32
C VAL A 1190 14.77 -20.44 4.90
N THR A 1191 15.46 -20.40 6.04
CA THR A 1191 15.94 -21.62 6.72
C THR A 1191 14.76 -22.47 7.23
N LYS A 1192 13.73 -21.84 7.80
CA LYS A 1192 12.50 -22.54 8.24
C LYS A 1192 11.68 -23.09 7.08
N ALA A 1193 11.78 -22.51 5.88
CA ALA A 1193 11.19 -23.02 4.63
C ALA A 1193 12.00 -24.19 4.03
N GLY A 1194 13.24 -24.44 4.46
CA GLY A 1194 14.11 -25.51 3.97
C GLY A 1194 15.25 -25.05 3.04
N GLY A 1195 15.46 -23.74 2.89
CA GLY A 1195 16.55 -23.15 2.12
C GLY A 1195 17.81 -22.93 2.94
N LYS A 1196 18.71 -22.08 2.44
CA LYS A 1196 19.97 -21.70 3.08
C LYS A 1196 20.18 -20.19 3.02
N ALA A 1197 20.92 -19.62 3.97
CA ALA A 1197 21.15 -18.17 4.07
C ALA A 1197 22.51 -17.84 4.73
N SER A 1198 23.52 -17.56 3.91
CA SER A 1198 24.92 -17.36 4.34
C SER A 1198 25.42 -15.94 4.12
N ALA A 1199 26.37 -15.50 4.98
CA ALA A 1199 27.14 -14.28 4.83
C ALA A 1199 28.35 -14.41 3.86
N GLY A 1200 28.46 -15.54 3.15
CA GLY A 1200 29.67 -15.95 2.45
C GLY A 1200 30.70 -16.60 3.39
N LYS A 1201 31.79 -17.12 2.82
CA LYS A 1201 32.96 -17.68 3.54
C LYS A 1201 32.58 -18.67 4.66
N ASP A 1202 31.66 -19.59 4.35
CA ASP A 1202 31.14 -20.64 5.24
C ASP A 1202 30.47 -20.17 6.55
N LYS A 1203 30.06 -18.89 6.65
CA LYS A 1203 29.28 -18.41 7.80
C LYS A 1203 27.79 -18.33 7.47
N GLU A 1204 26.94 -18.99 8.23
CA GLU A 1204 25.48 -18.82 8.15
C GLU A 1204 25.06 -17.48 8.79
N ILE A 1205 24.05 -16.80 8.24
CA ILE A 1205 23.60 -15.47 8.72
C ILE A 1205 23.15 -15.53 10.19
N LEU A 1206 22.39 -16.56 10.54
CA LEU A 1206 21.77 -16.70 11.86
C LEU A 1206 22.78 -16.90 13.01
N ASP A 1207 24.03 -17.26 12.69
CA ASP A 1207 25.12 -17.43 13.65
C ASP A 1207 26.08 -16.21 13.68
N VAL A 1208 25.76 -15.13 12.95
CA VAL A 1208 26.46 -13.85 13.09
C VAL A 1208 25.99 -13.15 14.37
N VAL A 1209 26.84 -13.16 15.39
CA VAL A 1209 26.68 -12.29 16.59
C VAL A 1209 26.82 -10.82 16.15
N PRO A 1210 25.81 -9.96 16.38
CA PRO A 1210 25.88 -8.53 16.08
C PRO A 1210 26.84 -7.79 17.02
N THR A 1211 27.48 -6.75 16.49
CA THR A 1211 28.37 -5.81 17.23
C THR A 1211 27.83 -4.38 17.25
N SER A 1212 26.86 -4.08 16.41
CA SER A 1212 26.11 -2.81 16.36
C SER A 1212 24.71 -3.08 15.81
N ILE A 1213 23.73 -2.28 16.20
CA ILE A 1213 22.32 -2.45 15.81
C ILE A 1213 22.09 -2.19 14.31
N HIS A 1214 22.87 -1.31 13.69
CA HIS A 1214 22.88 -1.06 12.23
C HIS A 1214 24.04 -1.78 11.51
N GLN A 1215 24.58 -2.87 12.07
CA GLN A 1215 25.66 -3.62 11.42
C GLN A 1215 25.23 -4.15 10.05
N ARG A 1216 25.94 -3.77 8.98
CA ARG A 1216 25.74 -4.32 7.63
C ARG A 1216 26.33 -5.72 7.46
N CYS A 1217 25.72 -6.53 6.62
CA CYS A 1217 26.14 -7.90 6.29
C CYS A 1217 25.87 -8.21 4.80
N PRO A 1218 26.80 -8.81 4.05
CA PRO A 1218 26.48 -9.39 2.74
C PRO A 1218 25.61 -10.64 2.94
N ILE A 1219 24.80 -11.02 1.94
CA ILE A 1219 23.90 -12.17 2.04
C ILE A 1219 23.74 -12.94 0.73
N TYR A 1220 23.69 -14.27 0.86
CA TYR A 1220 23.42 -15.25 -0.19
C TYR A 1220 22.32 -16.17 0.35
N LEU A 1221 21.09 -16.04 -0.14
CA LEU A 1221 19.92 -16.76 0.39
C LEU A 1221 19.05 -17.37 -0.71
N GLY A 1222 18.42 -18.52 -0.41
CA GLY A 1222 17.43 -19.14 -1.29
C GLY A 1222 17.49 -20.66 -1.31
N SER A 1223 17.27 -21.23 -2.49
CA SER A 1223 17.34 -22.66 -2.76
C SER A 1223 18.68 -23.23 -2.35
N LYS A 1224 18.66 -24.24 -1.47
CA LYS A 1224 19.85 -24.78 -0.80
C LYS A 1224 20.99 -25.09 -1.78
N LEU A 1225 20.70 -25.78 -2.87
CA LEU A 1225 21.71 -26.23 -3.83
C LEU A 1225 22.25 -25.09 -4.70
N ASP A 1226 21.51 -24.00 -4.89
CA ASP A 1226 21.98 -22.82 -5.62
C ASP A 1226 22.87 -21.94 -4.74
N VAL A 1227 22.57 -21.84 -3.44
CA VAL A 1227 23.40 -21.17 -2.43
C VAL A 1227 24.68 -21.97 -2.16
N GLU A 1228 24.60 -23.30 -2.05
CA GLU A 1228 25.79 -24.15 -1.87
C GLU A 1228 26.72 -24.12 -3.09
N GLU A 1229 26.16 -23.98 -4.31
CA GLU A 1229 26.93 -23.72 -5.52
C GLU A 1229 27.55 -22.32 -5.51
N ALA A 1230 26.80 -21.26 -5.16
CA ALA A 1230 27.35 -19.90 -5.07
C ALA A 1230 28.52 -19.82 -4.07
N LEU A 1231 28.38 -20.49 -2.92
CA LEU A 1231 29.43 -20.58 -1.92
C LEU A 1231 30.67 -21.36 -2.40
N SER A 1232 30.55 -22.27 -3.38
CA SER A 1232 31.73 -22.99 -3.89
C SER A 1232 32.59 -22.17 -4.86
N TYR A 1233 32.13 -21.02 -5.36
CA TYR A 1233 32.97 -20.05 -6.07
C TYR A 1233 33.71 -19.11 -5.11
N ILE A 1234 33.26 -19.00 -3.85
CA ILE A 1234 33.75 -18.05 -2.83
C ILE A 1234 34.84 -18.68 -1.91
N LYS A 1235 35.21 -19.94 -2.18
CA LYS A 1235 36.24 -20.72 -1.46
C LYS A 1235 37.54 -20.81 -2.26
#